data_AF-A0A6G8DJC1-F1
#
_entry.id   AF-A0A6G8DJC1-F1
#
_cell.length_a   1.000
_cell.length_b   1.000
_cell.length_c   1.000
_cell.angle_alpha   90.00
_cell.angle_beta   90.00
_cell.angle_gamma   90.00
#
_symmetry.space_group_name_H-M   'P 1'
#
loop_
_entity.id
_entity.type
_entity.pdbx_description
1 polymer ?
#
loop_
_entity_poly.entity_id
_entity_poly.type
_entity_poly.pdbx_seq_one_letter_code
_entity_poly.pdbx_strand_id
1 'polypeptide(L)'
;MKLKKIIPSFMPSVGSCMRTAAAMFALSASAVCLADNPLVSQVYTADPAARVFDGRVYVIVTHDQDTQSDYSELHDYYMFSSEDMINWQDHGVVFDARTDSSWANLAYAPDMIERNGKYYLYFPNGANSIGVAVSDSPTGPFTDPLGGPLIDRNTPNGNVDWVFDPGVFIDDDGQAYLYFGGGGPGNARVIRLNEDMISTSGSAITLDVPNFFEALYMHKRNGTYYLSYSTNTAGGLAIDYMTSNNPTSGFVHRGTVLPNPWENNNNNNHQSILEFNNQWYIFYHNRAVANARGASTYQRSINVDRLFYNNDGSIQQVAAGSAGVPKLKNVDPFVRNEAETIDKEQGIETEGPATGTRNLAFIQNGDWVKISNVDFGSGATGFEASVASDTTGGAIEIIIDDVNNAPVGSLSVGNTGGWQSWQTASTQINTVTGLHDLYLRFSGSADYLLNLDWYRFTGGAGQGSTLEVELESLSGQSSFSPFNVEFDSAASGGQYIAWPNNGVQILSSPADGETGQVEIPFTLSQSADVQFQIRANMANGDNDSFYYKLDSGAWSTQNNTATSGWETLMPTTFGNLAAGDHTLRILRREDGAGLDRVTLIASAGEITASGAGGDNNIVVRALGTTGTESITLRVGDTDVQSWTLTTAMMDYAASTDLTGDVTVVFTNDGGDADVQVDYVEINGQVRQAEDQSENTGVWGNDQCGGGSNSEWLHCNGHINFGPIASTITVRARGTTGTELITLRSGDSDLQSWTLTTAMADYTATTNLTGDVIVAYTNDSGDADVQVDYVVVNGQTRQAEDQSENTGVWGNDQCGGGANSEWLHCSGHINFGPVFGANPGPSPIPFFVGNITTGGQVRSDFMQYWDQITPENEGKWSSVEGTRDQYNWSGLDAAYNFAKQNGIPFKQHTFVWGNQSPSWINNLNPSEQAAEIEEWIRDYCARYPDTEMIDVVNEATPGHAPAGYAQSAFGNDWIIRSFQLAKQYCPNAVLILNDYNVLSWNTQEFIDMARPAVEAGVVDAIGLQAHGLEDWSLNDLQSKLNAVAALGLPIYISEYDVNHADDQRQLQIMQEQFTMFINHPSVVGITLWGYVHGQTWVPNSGLIRSDGTHRPAMTWLMNYLGR
;
A
#
# COMPACT_ATOMS: atom_id res chain seq x y z
N MET A 1 -19.86 35.26 -22.19
CA MET A 1 -18.41 35.46 -22.39
C MET A 1 -17.78 35.18 -21.03
N LYS A 2 -17.43 33.92 -20.75
CA LYS A 2 -16.67 33.61 -19.53
C LYS A 2 -15.28 34.21 -19.69
N LEU A 3 -14.78 34.92 -18.68
CA LEU A 3 -13.44 35.52 -18.73
C LEU A 3 -12.40 34.39 -18.74
N LYS A 4 -11.40 34.47 -19.61
CA LYS A 4 -10.26 33.55 -19.63
C LYS A 4 -9.63 33.44 -18.24
N LYS A 5 -9.55 32.21 -17.74
CA LYS A 5 -9.03 31.83 -16.43
C LYS A 5 -7.49 31.71 -16.46
N ILE A 6 -6.77 32.76 -16.88
CA ILE A 6 -5.30 32.77 -16.86
C ILE A 6 -4.82 32.97 -15.42
N ILE A 7 -4.16 31.98 -14.83
CA ILE A 7 -3.39 32.18 -13.59
C ILE A 7 -2.07 32.85 -13.98
N PRO A 8 -1.76 34.07 -13.50
CA PRO A 8 -0.40 34.58 -13.58
C PRO A 8 0.50 33.64 -12.76
N SER A 9 1.57 33.14 -13.36
CA SER A 9 2.59 32.29 -12.74
C SER A 9 2.81 32.63 -11.26
N PHE A 10 2.63 31.65 -10.36
CA PHE A 10 2.96 31.77 -8.93
C PHE A 10 4.41 32.24 -8.80
N MET A 11 4.63 33.54 -8.57
CA MET A 11 5.88 34.01 -8.00
C MET A 11 5.73 33.89 -6.49
N PRO A 12 6.44 32.98 -5.81
CA PRO A 12 6.54 33.06 -4.36
C PRO A 12 7.07 34.44 -4.02
N SER A 13 6.33 35.20 -3.22
CA SER A 13 6.80 36.51 -2.75
C SER A 13 8.14 36.31 -2.04
N VAL A 14 9.16 37.03 -2.50
CA VAL A 14 10.52 36.93 -2.00
C VAL A 14 10.57 37.44 -0.55
N GLY A 15 10.37 36.53 0.40
CA GLY A 15 10.63 36.73 1.83
C GLY A 15 12.12 36.53 2.14
N SER A 16 12.93 37.54 1.81
CA SER A 16 14.27 37.82 2.36
C SER A 16 15.28 36.67 2.48
N CYS A 17 15.91 36.29 1.36
CA CYS A 17 17.22 35.63 1.37
C CYS A 17 18.31 36.71 1.14
N MET A 18 19.01 37.12 2.20
CA MET A 18 19.99 38.22 2.17
C MET A 18 21.35 37.70 1.66
N ARG A 19 21.86 38.35 0.60
CA ARG A 19 23.12 38.04 -0.10
C ARG A 19 24.38 38.50 0.63
N THR A 20 25.47 37.73 0.50
CA THR A 20 26.89 38.17 0.30
C THR A 20 27.72 36.90 -0.04
N ALA A 21 28.61 36.77 -1.04
CA ALA A 21 29.18 37.65 -2.05
C ALA A 21 29.68 36.86 -3.30
N ALA A 22 29.56 37.51 -4.47
CA ALA A 22 30.15 37.37 -5.81
C ALA A 22 31.05 36.18 -6.26
N ALA A 23 30.69 35.55 -7.40
CA ALA A 23 31.38 35.71 -8.71
C ALA A 23 30.62 35.07 -9.91
N MET A 24 30.26 35.93 -10.89
CA MET A 24 30.05 35.78 -12.35
C MET A 24 29.60 34.48 -13.08
N PHE A 25 28.64 34.71 -14.01
CA PHE A 25 28.22 33.97 -15.23
C PHE A 25 27.24 32.79 -15.11
N ALA A 26 25.94 33.08 -15.30
CA ALA A 26 25.10 32.69 -16.44
C ALA A 26 23.63 33.05 -16.12
N LEU A 27 22.91 33.65 -17.07
CA LEU A 27 21.46 33.81 -16.96
C LEU A 27 20.83 32.41 -17.14
N SER A 28 20.56 31.71 -16.04
CA SER A 28 19.64 30.57 -16.02
C SER A 28 18.23 31.12 -15.77
N ALA A 29 17.32 30.85 -16.70
CA ALA A 29 15.90 31.03 -16.47
C ALA A 29 15.50 30.22 -15.22
N SER A 30 14.82 30.87 -14.27
CA SER A 30 14.30 30.19 -13.09
C SER A 30 13.25 29.17 -13.51
N ALA A 31 13.43 27.90 -13.15
CA ALA A 31 12.35 26.92 -13.17
C ALA A 31 11.21 27.46 -12.30
N VAL A 32 10.00 27.48 -12.85
CA VAL A 32 8.78 27.83 -12.10
C VAL A 32 8.34 26.56 -11.40
N CYS A 33 8.57 26.48 -10.09
CA CYS A 33 7.97 25.45 -9.26
C CYS A 33 6.48 25.80 -9.11
N LEU A 34 5.59 24.95 -9.64
CA LEU A 34 4.15 25.08 -9.41
C LEU A 34 3.84 24.55 -8.00
N ALA A 35 2.91 25.21 -7.32
CA ALA A 35 2.34 24.72 -6.07
C ALA A 35 1.37 23.57 -6.36
N ASP A 36 1.37 22.51 -5.55
CA ASP A 36 0.46 21.36 -5.70
C ASP A 36 -0.95 21.69 -5.21
N ASN A 37 -1.07 22.58 -4.21
CA ASN A 37 -2.32 23.21 -3.81
C ASN A 37 -2.53 24.53 -4.58
N PRO A 38 -3.77 24.86 -5.00
CA PRO A 38 -5.02 24.11 -4.81
C PRO A 38 -5.14 22.91 -5.77
N LEU A 39 -6.00 21.94 -5.42
CA LEU A 39 -6.19 20.69 -6.19
C LEU A 39 -6.61 20.98 -7.63
N VAL A 40 -7.49 21.95 -7.81
CA VAL A 40 -8.11 22.30 -9.10
C VAL A 40 -8.20 23.81 -9.27
N SER A 41 -8.13 24.28 -10.52
CA SER A 41 -8.19 25.71 -10.85
C SER A 41 -9.22 26.07 -11.91
N GLN A 42 -9.65 25.12 -12.73
CA GLN A 42 -10.59 25.33 -13.83
C GLN A 42 -11.97 25.78 -13.35
N VAL A 43 -12.35 25.45 -12.11
CA VAL A 43 -13.59 25.87 -11.44
C VAL A 43 -13.31 26.37 -10.02
N TYR A 44 -14.17 27.22 -9.47
CA TYR A 44 -14.08 27.61 -8.06
C TYR A 44 -14.84 26.61 -7.21
N THR A 45 -14.25 26.24 -6.07
CA THR A 45 -14.68 25.09 -5.28
C THR A 45 -14.62 25.42 -3.80
N ALA A 46 -15.57 24.88 -3.06
CA ALA A 46 -15.75 25.21 -1.65
C ALA A 46 -16.25 24.01 -0.84
N ASP A 47 -16.14 24.15 0.48
CA ASP A 47 -16.72 23.24 1.47
C ASP A 47 -16.48 21.74 1.15
N PRO A 48 -15.20 21.30 1.09
CA PRO A 48 -14.90 19.96 0.61
C PRO A 48 -15.34 18.87 1.60
N ALA A 49 -16.15 17.93 1.12
CA ALA A 49 -16.43 16.67 1.79
C ALA A 49 -15.76 15.53 1.04
N ALA A 50 -14.62 15.08 1.59
CA ALA A 50 -13.81 14.01 1.03
C ALA A 50 -14.16 12.65 1.67
N ARG A 51 -14.22 11.61 0.83
CA ARG A 51 -14.59 10.24 1.18
C ARG A 51 -13.75 9.24 0.38
N VAL A 52 -13.60 8.02 0.89
CA VAL A 52 -12.99 6.91 0.15
C VAL A 52 -14.10 5.96 -0.27
N PHE A 53 -14.22 5.71 -1.57
CA PHE A 53 -15.11 4.71 -2.15
C PHE A 53 -14.33 3.92 -3.19
N ASP A 54 -14.49 2.59 -3.23
CA ASP A 54 -13.88 1.71 -4.23
C ASP A 54 -12.36 1.95 -4.42
N GLY A 55 -11.63 2.20 -3.32
CA GLY A 55 -10.19 2.45 -3.35
C GLY A 55 -9.75 3.82 -3.91
N ARG A 56 -10.69 4.73 -4.16
CA ARG A 56 -10.43 6.09 -4.66
C ARG A 56 -10.91 7.15 -3.68
N VAL A 57 -10.23 8.30 -3.67
CA VAL A 57 -10.71 9.47 -2.94
C VAL A 57 -11.67 10.25 -3.83
N TYR A 58 -12.88 10.50 -3.34
CA TYR A 58 -13.88 11.36 -3.94
C TYR A 58 -14.05 12.62 -3.09
N VAL A 59 -14.11 13.79 -3.72
CA VAL A 59 -14.31 15.08 -3.04
C VAL A 59 -15.50 15.79 -3.67
N ILE A 60 -16.61 15.82 -2.94
CA ILE A 60 -17.77 16.61 -3.31
C ILE A 60 -17.66 18.01 -2.72
N VAL A 61 -17.98 19.01 -3.52
CA VAL A 61 -17.74 20.42 -3.18
C VAL A 61 -18.94 21.27 -3.55
N THR A 62 -19.19 22.32 -2.78
CA THR A 62 -19.99 23.46 -3.22
C THR A 62 -19.33 24.09 -4.45
N HIS A 63 -20.08 24.26 -5.54
CA HIS A 63 -19.58 24.93 -6.74
C HIS A 63 -19.77 26.45 -6.63
N ASP A 64 -18.69 27.15 -6.28
CA ASP A 64 -18.64 28.61 -6.28
C ASP A 64 -18.71 29.13 -7.74
N GLN A 65 -19.62 30.06 -8.03
CA GLN A 65 -19.88 30.57 -9.37
C GLN A 65 -18.89 31.68 -9.76
N ASP A 66 -18.52 31.70 -11.06
CA ASP A 66 -17.50 32.62 -11.61
C ASP A 66 -17.78 34.10 -11.32
N THR A 67 -19.06 34.52 -11.33
CA THR A 67 -19.47 35.92 -11.14
C THR A 67 -20.16 36.19 -9.81
N GLN A 68 -20.13 35.24 -8.86
CA GLN A 68 -20.83 35.42 -7.59
C GLN A 68 -20.34 36.63 -6.83
N SER A 69 -21.28 37.35 -6.23
CA SER A 69 -21.05 38.52 -5.38
C SER A 69 -21.54 38.34 -3.94
N ASP A 70 -22.18 37.21 -3.68
CA ASP A 70 -22.52 36.64 -2.38
C ASP A 70 -22.77 35.13 -2.57
N TYR A 71 -23.27 34.44 -1.55
CA TYR A 71 -23.53 33.00 -1.59
C TYR A 71 -24.93 32.63 -2.13
N SER A 72 -25.77 33.60 -2.54
CA SER A 72 -27.13 33.32 -3.03
C SER A 72 -27.18 32.65 -4.41
N GLU A 73 -26.03 32.55 -5.07
CA GLU A 73 -25.87 31.89 -6.37
C GLU A 73 -25.34 30.45 -6.25
N LEU A 74 -25.08 29.93 -5.04
CA LEU A 74 -24.63 28.55 -4.85
C LEU A 74 -25.80 27.57 -4.93
N HIS A 75 -25.90 26.81 -6.01
CA HIS A 75 -27.05 25.95 -6.29
C HIS A 75 -26.71 24.51 -6.67
N ASP A 76 -25.44 24.19 -6.88
CA ASP A 76 -24.99 22.90 -7.36
C ASP A 76 -23.70 22.41 -6.66
N TYR A 77 -23.45 21.10 -6.77
CA TYR A 77 -22.24 20.46 -6.26
C TYR A 77 -21.40 19.88 -7.39
N TYR A 78 -20.09 20.16 -7.34
CA TYR A 78 -19.08 19.54 -8.19
C TYR A 78 -18.47 18.31 -7.51
N MET A 79 -17.95 17.36 -8.30
CA MET A 79 -17.25 16.20 -7.78
C MET A 79 -15.89 16.01 -8.48
N PHE A 80 -14.88 15.65 -7.69
CA PHE A 80 -13.57 15.22 -8.18
C PHE A 80 -13.21 13.86 -7.60
N SER A 81 -12.36 13.10 -8.28
CA SER A 81 -11.78 11.87 -7.72
C SER A 81 -10.32 11.66 -8.07
N SER A 82 -9.58 10.94 -7.24
CA SER A 82 -8.18 10.58 -7.49
C SER A 82 -7.82 9.23 -6.87
N GLU A 83 -6.84 8.55 -7.48
CA GLU A 83 -6.16 7.36 -6.95
C GLU A 83 -4.77 7.66 -6.40
N ASP A 84 -4.20 8.82 -6.74
CA ASP A 84 -2.80 9.16 -6.46
C ASP A 84 -2.64 10.45 -5.64
N MET A 85 -3.75 11.14 -5.34
CA MET A 85 -3.87 12.42 -4.63
C MET A 85 -3.34 13.65 -5.38
N ILE A 86 -2.91 13.49 -6.63
CA ILE A 86 -2.28 14.52 -7.45
C ILE A 86 -3.09 14.78 -8.72
N ASN A 87 -3.39 13.75 -9.49
CA ASN A 87 -4.17 13.84 -10.71
C ASN A 87 -5.65 13.63 -10.34
N TRP A 88 -6.45 14.67 -10.54
CA TRP A 88 -7.88 14.70 -10.18
C TRP A 88 -8.73 14.61 -11.43
N GLN A 89 -9.55 13.57 -11.50
CA GLN A 89 -10.62 13.45 -12.49
C GLN A 89 -11.78 14.35 -12.10
N ASP A 90 -12.13 15.27 -12.99
CA ASP A 90 -13.33 16.10 -12.89
C ASP A 90 -14.57 15.28 -13.27
N HIS A 91 -15.59 15.23 -12.41
CA HIS A 91 -16.88 14.57 -12.68
C HIS A 91 -18.02 15.56 -12.91
N GLY A 92 -17.76 16.87 -12.84
CA GLY A 92 -18.78 17.87 -13.11
C GLY A 92 -19.79 18.09 -12.00
N VAL A 93 -20.92 18.68 -12.38
CA VAL A 93 -22.07 18.94 -11.50
C VAL A 93 -22.87 17.66 -11.27
N VAL A 94 -22.67 16.99 -10.13
CA VAL A 94 -23.35 15.73 -9.80
C VAL A 94 -24.76 15.91 -9.22
N PHE A 95 -25.07 17.11 -8.73
CA PHE A 95 -26.39 17.48 -8.23
C PHE A 95 -26.59 19.00 -8.30
N ASP A 96 -27.70 19.47 -8.89
CA ASP A 96 -28.14 20.86 -8.87
C ASP A 96 -29.50 20.96 -8.16
N ALA A 97 -29.50 21.64 -7.00
CA ALA A 97 -30.69 21.78 -6.16
C ALA A 97 -31.89 22.42 -6.89
N ARG A 98 -31.66 23.24 -7.93
CA ARG A 98 -32.73 23.91 -8.69
C ARG A 98 -33.37 23.02 -9.74
N THR A 99 -32.67 21.98 -10.20
CA THR A 99 -33.18 21.07 -11.25
C THR A 99 -33.51 19.68 -10.71
N ASP A 100 -32.79 19.22 -9.69
CA ASP A 100 -32.83 17.84 -9.20
C ASP A 100 -33.64 17.72 -7.90
N SER A 101 -34.10 18.85 -7.35
CA SER A 101 -35.05 18.92 -6.23
C SER A 101 -36.24 19.83 -6.56
N SER A 102 -37.41 19.51 -6.03
CA SER A 102 -38.63 20.29 -6.24
C SER A 102 -38.81 21.46 -5.27
N TRP A 103 -37.95 21.60 -4.27
CA TRP A 103 -38.15 22.53 -3.15
C TRP A 103 -36.91 23.33 -2.76
N ALA A 104 -35.70 22.79 -2.99
CA ALA A 104 -34.46 23.50 -2.73
C ALA A 104 -34.12 24.49 -3.86
N ASN A 105 -33.38 25.54 -3.53
CA ASN A 105 -32.89 26.52 -4.51
C ASN A 105 -31.38 26.83 -4.34
N LEU A 106 -30.81 26.38 -3.22
CA LEU A 106 -29.44 26.56 -2.82
C LEU A 106 -28.84 25.21 -2.44
N ALA A 107 -27.53 25.09 -2.59
CA ALA A 107 -26.74 23.90 -2.30
C ALA A 107 -25.45 24.33 -1.60
N TYR A 108 -25.52 24.59 -0.29
CA TYR A 108 -24.33 24.92 0.50
C TYR A 108 -23.65 23.63 0.97
N ALA A 109 -22.42 23.68 1.48
CA ALA A 109 -21.68 22.59 2.15
C ALA A 109 -22.32 21.18 2.09
N PRO A 110 -21.92 20.32 1.13
CA PRO A 110 -22.41 18.96 1.07
C PRO A 110 -21.71 18.06 2.10
N ASP A 111 -22.33 16.93 2.42
CA ASP A 111 -21.59 15.75 2.89
C ASP A 111 -22.27 14.49 2.36
N MET A 112 -21.50 13.42 2.17
CA MET A 112 -21.96 12.20 1.52
C MET A 112 -21.43 10.96 2.21
N ILE A 113 -22.17 9.86 2.23
CA ILE A 113 -21.69 8.58 2.74
C ILE A 113 -22.31 7.41 1.98
N GLU A 114 -21.59 6.30 1.89
CA GLU A 114 -22.09 5.04 1.34
C GLU A 114 -22.73 4.21 2.45
N ARG A 115 -23.84 3.55 2.14
CA ARG A 115 -24.43 2.48 2.95
C ARG A 115 -25.24 1.55 2.05
N ASN A 116 -25.02 0.24 2.18
CA ASN A 116 -25.81 -0.80 1.51
C ASN A 116 -25.84 -0.66 -0.03
N GLY A 117 -24.71 -0.33 -0.65
CA GLY A 117 -24.54 -0.15 -2.09
C GLY A 117 -25.17 1.14 -2.64
N LYS A 118 -25.50 2.10 -1.77
CA LYS A 118 -26.09 3.39 -2.14
C LYS A 118 -25.35 4.55 -1.52
N TYR A 119 -25.33 5.66 -2.25
CA TYR A 119 -24.67 6.90 -1.88
C TYR A 119 -25.70 7.93 -1.46
N TYR A 120 -25.56 8.46 -0.24
CA TYR A 120 -26.48 9.41 0.36
C TYR A 120 -25.82 10.77 0.48
N LEU A 121 -26.26 11.72 -0.36
CA LEU A 121 -25.79 13.10 -0.39
C LEU A 121 -26.72 13.99 0.45
N TYR A 122 -26.20 14.52 1.56
CA TYR A 122 -26.91 15.51 2.38
C TYR A 122 -26.64 16.91 1.85
N PHE A 123 -27.71 17.65 1.57
CA PHE A 123 -27.61 18.95 0.89
C PHE A 123 -28.42 20.04 1.63
N PRO A 124 -27.78 21.07 2.19
CA PRO A 124 -28.48 22.21 2.78
C PRO A 124 -29.03 23.19 1.74
N ASN A 125 -30.32 23.52 1.88
CA ASN A 125 -30.97 24.61 1.16
C ASN A 125 -30.69 25.95 1.85
N GLY A 126 -29.46 26.43 1.68
CA GLY A 126 -28.91 27.54 2.44
C GLY A 126 -28.91 27.24 3.94
N ALA A 127 -29.04 28.27 4.78
CA ALA A 127 -29.01 28.12 6.25
C ALA A 127 -30.35 27.69 6.89
N ASN A 128 -31.29 27.14 6.12
CA ASN A 128 -32.68 26.93 6.59
C ASN A 128 -33.06 25.48 6.88
N SER A 129 -32.49 24.52 6.14
CA SER A 129 -32.91 23.11 6.16
C SER A 129 -31.95 22.24 5.36
N ILE A 130 -31.89 20.94 5.67
CA ILE A 130 -31.04 19.95 5.01
C ILE A 130 -31.92 18.89 4.35
N GLY A 131 -31.70 18.62 3.07
CA GLY A 131 -32.25 17.49 2.31
C GLY A 131 -31.29 16.31 2.25
N VAL A 132 -31.75 15.23 1.63
CA VAL A 132 -30.92 14.06 1.29
C VAL A 132 -31.29 13.58 -0.11
N ALA A 133 -30.29 13.33 -0.94
CA ALA A 133 -30.44 12.75 -2.27
C ALA A 133 -29.70 11.41 -2.31
N VAL A 134 -30.15 10.49 -3.17
CA VAL A 134 -29.66 9.11 -3.22
C VAL A 134 -29.20 8.78 -4.63
N SER A 135 -28.09 8.05 -4.73
CA SER A 135 -27.61 7.47 -5.99
C SER A 135 -27.09 6.05 -5.81
N ASP A 136 -27.02 5.30 -6.91
CA ASP A 136 -26.36 3.99 -6.99
C ASP A 136 -24.87 4.13 -7.39
N SER A 137 -24.39 5.35 -7.62
CA SER A 137 -23.01 5.67 -7.99
C SER A 137 -22.50 6.86 -7.16
N PRO A 138 -21.21 6.90 -6.79
CA PRO A 138 -20.65 8.05 -6.07
C PRO A 138 -20.70 9.34 -6.89
N THR A 139 -20.80 9.25 -8.22
CA THR A 139 -20.84 10.40 -9.15
C THR A 139 -22.25 10.72 -9.65
N GLY A 140 -23.27 10.10 -9.08
CA GLY A 140 -24.66 10.33 -9.47
C GLY A 140 -25.13 9.47 -10.65
N PRO A 141 -26.34 9.74 -11.19
CA PRO A 141 -27.17 10.90 -10.86
C PRO A 141 -27.79 10.75 -9.47
N PHE A 142 -27.88 11.86 -8.72
CA PHE A 142 -28.53 11.89 -7.42
C PHE A 142 -30.01 12.26 -7.57
N THR A 143 -30.88 11.57 -6.84
CA THR A 143 -32.33 11.83 -6.83
C THR A 143 -32.79 12.19 -5.42
N ASP A 144 -33.55 13.27 -5.25
CA ASP A 144 -34.23 13.63 -3.99
C ASP A 144 -35.47 12.73 -3.79
N PRO A 145 -35.44 11.74 -2.88
CA PRO A 145 -36.56 10.82 -2.69
C PRO A 145 -37.66 11.41 -1.79
N LEU A 146 -37.38 12.49 -1.04
CA LEU A 146 -38.29 13.05 -0.05
C LEU A 146 -39.18 14.14 -0.65
N GLY A 147 -38.67 14.91 -1.62
CA GLY A 147 -39.35 16.09 -2.16
C GLY A 147 -39.55 17.20 -1.11
N GLY A 148 -38.80 17.14 -0.01
CA GLY A 148 -38.81 18.08 1.11
C GLY A 148 -37.59 17.89 2.02
N PRO A 149 -37.42 18.74 3.05
CA PRO A 149 -36.27 18.65 3.94
C PRO A 149 -36.31 17.41 4.83
N LEU A 150 -35.15 16.79 5.04
CA LEU A 150 -34.92 15.77 6.07
C LEU A 150 -34.84 16.42 7.45
N ILE A 151 -34.10 17.53 7.55
CA ILE A 151 -33.94 18.34 8.76
C ILE A 151 -34.40 19.77 8.49
N ASP A 152 -35.24 20.29 9.37
CA ASP A 152 -35.70 21.68 9.37
C ASP A 152 -35.86 22.21 10.81
N ARG A 153 -36.32 23.44 10.96
CA ARG A 153 -36.56 24.05 12.29
C ARG A 153 -37.69 23.39 13.09
N ASN A 154 -38.53 22.57 12.47
CA ASN A 154 -39.61 21.83 13.15
C ASN A 154 -39.15 20.45 13.62
N THR A 155 -38.00 19.97 13.14
CA THR A 155 -37.34 18.77 13.65
C THR A 155 -37.16 18.91 15.16
N PRO A 156 -37.48 17.90 15.98
CA PRO A 156 -37.41 18.05 17.44
C PRO A 156 -36.00 18.46 17.90
N ASN A 157 -35.91 19.60 18.60
CA ASN A 157 -34.68 20.29 19.00
C ASN A 157 -33.74 20.73 17.84
N GLY A 158 -34.25 20.82 16.62
CA GLY A 158 -33.54 21.29 15.42
C GLY A 158 -33.64 22.80 15.16
N ASN A 159 -34.32 23.56 16.03
CA ASN A 159 -34.55 25.00 15.89
C ASN A 159 -33.30 25.85 16.25
N VAL A 160 -32.24 25.69 15.47
CA VAL A 160 -30.98 26.45 15.56
C VAL A 160 -30.97 27.63 14.58
N ASP A 161 -30.03 28.56 14.76
CA ASP A 161 -29.95 29.78 13.95
C ASP A 161 -29.73 29.43 12.46
N TRP A 162 -28.72 28.61 12.17
CA TRP A 162 -28.42 28.07 10.84
C TRP A 162 -28.55 26.55 10.83
N VAL A 163 -29.48 26.01 10.04
CA VAL A 163 -29.67 24.57 9.84
C VAL A 163 -28.96 24.19 8.53
N PHE A 164 -27.66 23.95 8.61
CA PHE A 164 -26.78 23.69 7.46
C PHE A 164 -25.55 22.86 7.86
N ASP A 165 -24.55 22.79 6.98
CA ASP A 165 -23.26 22.15 7.16
C ASP A 165 -23.39 20.75 7.78
N PRO A 166 -24.08 19.82 7.08
CA PRO A 166 -24.20 18.46 7.53
C PRO A 166 -22.82 17.79 7.63
N GLY A 167 -22.61 17.03 8.70
CA GLY A 167 -21.56 16.04 8.80
C GLY A 167 -22.22 14.69 9.07
N VAL A 168 -22.16 13.74 8.14
CA VAL A 168 -22.72 12.39 8.30
C VAL A 168 -21.65 11.42 8.75
N PHE A 169 -22.02 10.52 9.68
CA PHE A 169 -21.12 9.52 10.24
C PHE A 169 -21.88 8.23 10.53
N ILE A 170 -21.30 7.08 10.17
CA ILE A 170 -21.80 5.76 10.55
C ILE A 170 -20.78 5.17 11.52
N ASP A 171 -21.24 4.82 12.72
CA ASP A 171 -20.40 4.21 13.75
C ASP A 171 -20.20 2.71 13.48
N ASP A 172 -19.22 2.11 14.15
CA ASP A 172 -18.85 0.69 13.96
C ASP A 172 -20.01 -0.27 14.30
N ASP A 173 -20.99 0.17 15.09
CA ASP A 173 -22.21 -0.59 15.42
C ASP A 173 -23.33 -0.46 14.36
N GLY A 174 -23.07 0.27 13.27
CA GLY A 174 -24.02 0.55 12.19
C GLY A 174 -25.00 1.69 12.46
N GLN A 175 -24.96 2.34 13.63
CA GLN A 175 -25.78 3.51 13.92
C GLN A 175 -25.25 4.72 13.16
N ALA A 176 -26.11 5.30 12.33
CA ALA A 176 -25.82 6.52 11.60
C ALA A 176 -26.23 7.78 12.37
N TYR A 177 -25.44 8.84 12.23
CA TYR A 177 -25.62 10.14 12.86
C TYR A 177 -25.47 11.25 11.83
N LEU A 178 -26.27 12.30 11.98
CA LEU A 178 -26.13 13.55 11.23
C LEU A 178 -25.85 14.70 12.21
N TYR A 179 -24.66 15.27 12.09
CA TYR A 179 -24.23 16.48 12.78
C TYR A 179 -24.63 17.69 11.93
N PHE A 180 -25.13 18.75 12.55
CA PHE A 180 -25.53 19.97 11.82
C PHE A 180 -25.62 21.18 12.74
N GLY A 181 -25.67 22.36 12.14
CA GLY A 181 -25.94 23.61 12.85
C GLY A 181 -24.91 24.69 12.60
N GLY A 182 -25.22 25.92 13.01
CA GLY A 182 -24.28 27.04 12.93
C GLY A 182 -24.86 28.33 13.48
N GLY A 183 -24.07 29.41 13.36
CA GLY A 183 -24.47 30.76 13.77
C GLY A 183 -24.00 31.15 15.18
N GLY A 184 -23.27 30.29 15.86
CA GLY A 184 -22.64 30.59 17.15
C GLY A 184 -22.75 29.46 18.19
N PRO A 185 -22.10 29.62 19.36
CA PRO A 185 -22.19 28.65 20.46
C PRO A 185 -23.63 28.33 20.87
N GLY A 186 -23.91 27.05 21.15
CA GLY A 186 -25.25 26.55 21.51
C GLY A 186 -26.11 26.09 20.31
N ASN A 187 -25.64 26.28 19.08
CA ASN A 187 -26.34 25.86 17.86
C ASN A 187 -25.86 24.53 17.25
N ALA A 188 -24.84 23.87 17.82
CA ALA A 188 -24.38 22.56 17.33
C ALA A 188 -25.37 21.44 17.72
N ARG A 189 -25.70 20.56 16.77
CA ARG A 189 -26.63 19.45 16.94
C ARG A 189 -26.06 18.14 16.37
N VAL A 190 -26.52 17.04 16.93
CA VAL A 190 -26.42 15.70 16.34
C VAL A 190 -27.76 14.99 16.44
N ILE A 191 -28.19 14.29 15.40
CA ILE A 191 -29.42 13.47 15.41
C ILE A 191 -29.12 12.08 14.87
N ARG A 192 -29.83 11.07 15.37
CA ARG A 192 -29.72 9.70 14.84
C ARG A 192 -30.49 9.60 13.53
N LEU A 193 -29.86 9.00 12.53
CA LEU A 193 -30.51 8.56 11.31
C LEU A 193 -31.03 7.13 11.50
N ASN A 194 -32.13 6.80 10.84
CA ASN A 194 -32.55 5.41 10.69
C ASN A 194 -31.67 4.72 9.65
N GLU A 195 -31.74 3.39 9.60
CA GLU A 195 -30.96 2.56 8.68
C GLU A 195 -31.20 2.89 7.19
N ASP A 196 -32.37 3.47 6.86
CA ASP A 196 -32.69 3.92 5.51
C ASP A 196 -31.92 5.18 5.05
N MET A 197 -31.21 5.83 5.98
CA MET A 197 -30.44 7.07 5.81
C MET A 197 -31.26 8.30 5.34
N ILE A 198 -32.56 8.14 5.13
CA ILE A 198 -33.49 9.17 4.64
C ILE A 198 -34.58 9.52 5.65
N SER A 199 -34.46 9.03 6.88
CA SER A 199 -35.32 9.40 8.00
C SER A 199 -34.54 9.45 9.31
N THR A 200 -35.10 10.13 10.32
CA THR A 200 -34.44 10.35 11.63
C THR A 200 -35.17 9.65 12.77
N SER A 201 -34.47 9.44 13.88
CA SER A 201 -35.01 8.85 15.11
C SER A 201 -34.79 9.74 16.32
N GLY A 202 -35.86 9.98 17.08
CA GLY A 202 -35.82 10.75 18.32
C GLY A 202 -35.72 12.26 18.10
N SER A 203 -35.04 12.93 19.03
CA SER A 203 -34.82 14.38 19.01
C SER A 203 -33.34 14.66 18.80
N ALA A 204 -33.02 15.76 18.11
CA ALA A 204 -31.65 16.23 18.01
C ALA A 204 -31.08 16.51 19.42
N ILE A 205 -29.78 16.27 19.58
CA ILE A 205 -29.02 16.42 20.82
C ILE A 205 -28.15 17.66 20.68
N THR A 206 -28.21 18.57 21.65
CA THR A 206 -27.35 19.76 21.71
C THR A 206 -25.93 19.36 22.09
N LEU A 207 -24.95 19.81 21.30
CA LEU A 207 -23.53 19.66 21.60
C LEU A 207 -22.99 20.99 22.16
N ASP A 208 -22.24 20.93 23.26
CA ASP A 208 -21.56 22.09 23.82
C ASP A 208 -20.19 22.24 23.14
N VAL A 209 -20.15 23.07 22.10
CA VAL A 209 -18.99 23.26 21.22
C VAL A 209 -18.42 24.68 21.43
N PRO A 210 -17.22 24.83 22.04
CA PRO A 210 -16.64 26.14 22.34
C PRO A 210 -16.33 26.95 21.07
N ASN A 211 -16.64 28.25 21.08
CA ASN A 211 -16.43 29.14 19.93
C ASN A 211 -17.06 28.66 18.61
N PHE A 212 -18.05 27.78 18.66
CA PHE A 212 -18.68 27.20 17.46
C PHE A 212 -19.18 28.27 16.49
N PHE A 213 -18.97 28.02 15.19
CA PHE A 213 -19.52 28.81 14.10
C PHE A 213 -20.27 27.94 13.10
N GLU A 214 -19.59 26.95 12.49
CA GLU A 214 -20.12 26.09 11.41
C GLU A 214 -19.24 24.82 11.17
N ALA A 215 -19.48 24.08 10.08
CA ALA A 215 -18.66 22.96 9.58
C ALA A 215 -18.41 21.80 10.57
N LEU A 216 -19.45 21.24 11.20
CA LEU A 216 -19.30 20.06 12.05
C LEU A 216 -18.91 18.84 11.23
N TYR A 217 -17.86 18.14 11.64
CA TYR A 217 -17.40 16.93 10.97
C TYR A 217 -16.94 15.88 11.98
N MET A 218 -17.34 14.62 11.79
CA MET A 218 -17.05 13.52 12.70
C MET A 218 -16.20 12.46 12.02
N HIS A 219 -15.14 12.02 12.68
CA HIS A 219 -14.42 10.78 12.35
C HIS A 219 -14.06 10.02 13.62
N LYS A 220 -13.76 8.73 13.48
CA LYS A 220 -13.38 7.86 14.59
C LYS A 220 -12.00 7.27 14.34
N ARG A 221 -11.18 7.21 15.38
CA ARG A 221 -9.85 6.58 15.35
C ARG A 221 -9.55 5.92 16.68
N ASN A 222 -9.12 4.66 16.65
CA ASN A 222 -8.77 3.86 17.84
C ASN A 222 -9.83 3.94 18.95
N GLY A 223 -11.11 3.76 18.58
CA GLY A 223 -12.24 3.80 19.52
C GLY A 223 -12.61 5.21 20.04
N THR A 224 -11.89 6.26 19.64
CA THR A 224 -12.16 7.65 20.05
C THR A 224 -12.86 8.41 18.93
N TYR A 225 -13.90 9.17 19.27
CA TYR A 225 -14.65 10.04 18.36
C TYR A 225 -14.04 11.44 18.34
N TYR A 226 -13.79 11.97 17.16
CA TYR A 226 -13.19 13.28 16.92
C TYR A 226 -14.18 14.17 16.19
N LEU A 227 -14.72 15.16 16.90
CA LEU A 227 -15.60 16.18 16.33
C LEU A 227 -14.78 17.43 15.99
N SER A 228 -14.53 17.66 14.70
CA SER A 228 -13.92 18.91 14.22
C SER A 228 -14.98 19.92 13.79
N TYR A 229 -14.66 21.21 13.89
CA TYR A 229 -15.57 22.31 13.56
C TYR A 229 -14.85 23.62 13.29
N SER A 230 -15.51 24.51 12.56
CA SER A 230 -15.05 25.87 12.32
C SER A 230 -15.42 26.81 13.46
N THR A 231 -14.44 27.57 13.93
CA THR A 231 -14.59 28.52 15.02
C THR A 231 -15.04 29.89 14.52
N ASN A 232 -15.69 30.66 15.38
CA ASN A 232 -16.07 32.04 15.08
C ASN A 232 -14.84 32.98 15.09
N THR A 233 -15.06 34.26 14.85
CA THR A 233 -13.98 35.27 14.82
C THR A 233 -13.19 35.38 16.13
N ALA A 234 -13.78 35.03 17.29
CA ALA A 234 -13.05 35.01 18.56
C ALA A 234 -12.13 33.78 18.69
N GLY A 235 -12.46 32.67 18.03
CA GLY A 235 -11.60 31.50 17.88
C GLY A 235 -10.60 31.59 16.71
N GLY A 236 -10.62 32.69 15.96
CA GLY A 236 -9.67 32.94 14.87
C GLY A 236 -10.04 32.33 13.52
N LEU A 237 -11.31 31.93 13.32
CA LEU A 237 -11.78 31.29 12.07
C LEU A 237 -10.92 30.05 11.71
N ALA A 238 -10.49 29.33 12.74
CA ALA A 238 -9.72 28.10 12.67
C ALA A 238 -10.62 26.86 12.76
N ILE A 239 -10.09 25.71 12.36
CA ILE A 239 -10.69 24.41 12.62
C ILE A 239 -10.18 23.89 13.96
N ASP A 240 -11.08 23.80 14.93
CA ASP A 240 -10.83 23.17 16.22
C ASP A 240 -11.41 21.76 16.25
N TYR A 241 -11.00 20.97 17.26
CA TYR A 241 -11.56 19.65 17.49
C TYR A 241 -11.78 19.32 18.97
N MET A 242 -12.72 18.41 19.19
CA MET A 242 -13.02 17.81 20.48
C MET A 242 -12.97 16.28 20.36
N THR A 243 -12.66 15.59 21.45
CA THR A 243 -12.67 14.12 21.51
C THR A 243 -13.68 13.60 22.52
N SER A 244 -14.27 12.43 22.26
CA SER A 244 -15.09 11.69 23.21
C SER A 244 -14.96 10.18 23.02
N ASN A 245 -15.42 9.41 24.02
CA ASN A 245 -15.66 7.97 23.91
C ASN A 245 -17.13 7.67 23.54
N ASN A 246 -17.92 8.69 23.22
CA ASN A 246 -19.31 8.56 22.79
C ASN A 246 -19.59 9.53 21.64
N PRO A 247 -20.32 9.12 20.58
CA PRO A 247 -20.54 9.97 19.41
C PRO A 247 -21.43 11.19 19.68
N THR A 248 -22.13 11.25 20.81
CA THR A 248 -23.19 12.26 21.06
C THR A 248 -23.02 13.07 22.34
N SER A 249 -22.03 12.76 23.18
CA SER A 249 -21.86 13.40 24.49
C SER A 249 -20.45 13.26 25.01
N GLY A 250 -20.08 14.00 26.06
CA GLY A 250 -18.79 13.83 26.75
C GLY A 250 -17.58 14.40 25.99
N PHE A 251 -17.81 15.25 24.99
CA PHE A 251 -16.74 15.88 24.21
C PHE A 251 -15.87 16.80 25.07
N VAL A 252 -14.56 16.66 24.89
CA VAL A 252 -13.54 17.51 25.51
C VAL A 252 -12.76 18.21 24.41
N HIS A 253 -12.71 19.54 24.43
CA HIS A 253 -11.92 20.34 23.50
C HIS A 253 -10.43 20.03 23.62
N ARG A 254 -9.76 19.87 22.49
CA ARG A 254 -8.35 19.46 22.43
C ARG A 254 -7.43 20.48 21.76
N GLY A 255 -7.96 21.38 20.94
CA GLY A 255 -7.19 22.45 20.31
C GLY A 255 -7.52 22.65 18.84
N THR A 256 -6.61 23.31 18.15
CA THR A 256 -6.74 23.67 16.73
C THR A 256 -6.08 22.60 15.86
N VAL A 257 -6.83 22.07 14.90
CA VAL A 257 -6.31 21.23 13.81
C VAL A 257 -5.69 22.11 12.73
N LEU A 258 -6.42 23.12 12.25
CA LEU A 258 -6.01 23.94 11.11
C LEU A 258 -6.31 25.42 11.39
N PRO A 259 -5.30 26.28 11.57
CA PRO A 259 -5.49 27.72 11.62
C PRO A 259 -6.11 28.26 10.32
N ASN A 260 -6.67 29.47 10.34
CA ASN A 260 -7.15 30.08 9.10
C ASN A 260 -5.99 30.17 8.07
N PRO A 261 -6.12 29.56 6.88
CA PRO A 261 -5.02 29.55 5.91
C PRO A 261 -4.66 30.97 5.48
N TRP A 262 -3.38 31.22 5.23
CA TRP A 262 -2.90 32.59 4.96
C TRP A 262 -3.48 33.19 3.66
N GLU A 263 -3.75 32.38 2.63
CA GLU A 263 -4.43 32.80 1.38
C GLU A 263 -5.95 32.80 1.49
N ASN A 264 -6.51 32.50 2.67
CA ASN A 264 -7.96 32.47 2.87
C ASN A 264 -8.55 33.84 3.25
N ASN A 265 -7.70 34.88 3.32
CA ASN A 265 -8.09 36.27 3.60
C ASN A 265 -8.81 36.45 4.96
N ASN A 266 -8.47 35.63 5.97
CA ASN A 266 -9.06 35.67 7.31
C ASN A 266 -10.61 35.60 7.26
N ASN A 267 -11.12 34.64 6.49
CA ASN A 267 -12.55 34.44 6.22
C ASN A 267 -12.98 33.02 6.65
N ASN A 268 -14.20 32.57 6.30
CA ASN A 268 -14.72 31.26 6.67
C ASN A 268 -13.75 30.10 6.35
N ASN A 269 -13.82 29.05 7.18
CA ASN A 269 -12.99 27.86 7.09
C ASN A 269 -13.90 26.64 7.19
N HIS A 270 -13.60 25.60 6.42
CA HIS A 270 -14.44 24.40 6.28
C HIS A 270 -13.52 23.22 5.98
N GLN A 271 -13.85 22.03 6.49
CA GLN A 271 -12.98 20.87 6.42
C GLN A 271 -13.73 19.54 6.28
N SER A 272 -13.00 18.56 5.76
CA SER A 272 -13.21 17.13 6.01
C SER A 272 -11.89 16.44 6.31
N ILE A 273 -11.94 15.34 7.07
CA ILE A 273 -10.76 14.57 7.51
C ILE A 273 -11.00 13.10 7.19
N LEU A 274 -10.07 12.47 6.46
CA LEU A 274 -10.17 11.05 6.10
C LEU A 274 -8.82 10.35 6.19
N GLU A 275 -8.86 9.02 6.25
CA GLU A 275 -7.71 8.14 6.07
C GLU A 275 -7.74 7.53 4.67
N PHE A 276 -6.59 7.56 3.98
CA PHE A 276 -6.40 6.92 2.69
C PHE A 276 -4.98 6.34 2.64
N ASN A 277 -4.85 5.07 2.24
CA ASN A 277 -3.58 4.34 2.22
C ASN A 277 -2.76 4.51 3.52
N ASN A 278 -3.41 4.29 4.68
CA ASN A 278 -2.82 4.38 6.02
C ASN A 278 -2.26 5.78 6.40
N GLN A 279 -2.66 6.83 5.68
CA GLN A 279 -2.29 8.21 5.97
C GLN A 279 -3.56 9.06 6.15
N TRP A 280 -3.58 9.89 7.20
CA TRP A 280 -4.67 10.82 7.43
C TRP A 280 -4.43 12.13 6.69
N TYR A 281 -5.52 12.72 6.20
CA TYR A 281 -5.51 13.96 5.42
C TYR A 281 -6.60 14.90 5.92
N ILE A 282 -6.36 16.21 5.77
CA ILE A 282 -7.39 17.24 5.92
C ILE A 282 -7.60 17.93 4.57
N PHE A 283 -8.84 17.91 4.10
CA PHE A 283 -9.29 18.72 2.97
C PHE A 283 -9.90 19.99 3.50
N TYR A 284 -9.58 21.13 2.89
CA TYR A 284 -10.05 22.44 3.31
C TYR A 284 -10.12 23.39 2.12
N HIS A 285 -10.62 24.62 2.30
CA HIS A 285 -10.60 25.64 1.25
C HIS A 285 -9.76 26.87 1.60
N ASN A 286 -9.28 27.55 0.57
CA ASN A 286 -8.71 28.88 0.64
C ASN A 286 -9.24 29.74 -0.52
N ARG A 287 -8.58 30.86 -0.83
CA ARG A 287 -8.96 31.76 -1.94
C ARG A 287 -7.81 31.98 -2.91
N ALA A 288 -6.88 31.02 -3.03
CA ALA A 288 -5.67 31.15 -3.84
C ALA A 288 -5.98 31.47 -5.31
N VAL A 289 -6.91 30.73 -5.95
CA VAL A 289 -7.28 30.97 -7.35
C VAL A 289 -7.98 32.33 -7.51
N ALA A 290 -8.87 32.69 -6.58
CA ALA A 290 -9.58 33.96 -6.62
C ALA A 290 -8.62 35.15 -6.47
N ASN A 291 -7.68 35.07 -5.53
CA ASN A 291 -6.63 36.06 -5.33
C ASN A 291 -5.77 36.21 -6.58
N ALA A 292 -5.35 35.10 -7.20
CA ALA A 292 -4.55 35.10 -8.42
C ALA A 292 -5.29 35.73 -9.61
N ARG A 293 -6.62 35.58 -9.68
CA ARG A 293 -7.48 36.14 -10.74
C ARG A 293 -8.01 37.53 -10.44
N GLY A 294 -7.73 38.09 -9.26
CA GLY A 294 -8.32 39.37 -8.82
C GLY A 294 -9.84 39.32 -8.71
N ALA A 295 -10.39 38.15 -8.37
CA ALA A 295 -11.83 37.92 -8.20
C ALA A 295 -12.33 38.43 -6.83
N SER A 296 -13.63 38.24 -6.56
CA SER A 296 -14.21 38.65 -5.28
C SER A 296 -13.74 37.74 -4.13
N THR A 297 -14.03 38.15 -2.89
CA THR A 297 -13.73 37.35 -1.69
C THR A 297 -14.66 36.14 -1.50
N TYR A 298 -15.66 35.93 -2.36
CA TYR A 298 -16.61 34.83 -2.20
C TYR A 298 -16.19 33.56 -2.92
N GLN A 299 -15.33 33.64 -3.94
CA GLN A 299 -14.83 32.48 -4.67
C GLN A 299 -13.68 31.80 -3.90
N ARG A 300 -13.78 30.48 -3.73
CA ARG A 300 -12.82 29.66 -2.99
C ARG A 300 -12.19 28.59 -3.87
N SER A 301 -11.22 27.87 -3.30
CA SER A 301 -10.51 26.77 -3.94
C SER A 301 -10.13 25.74 -2.90
N ILE A 302 -10.36 24.46 -3.19
CA ILE A 302 -10.05 23.36 -2.28
C ILE A 302 -8.56 23.01 -2.28
N ASN A 303 -8.09 22.50 -1.14
CA ASN A 303 -6.71 22.16 -0.83
C ASN A 303 -6.70 20.87 0.01
N VAL A 304 -5.56 20.19 0.03
CA VAL A 304 -5.34 19.00 0.86
C VAL A 304 -3.95 19.07 1.49
N ASP A 305 -3.85 18.66 2.75
CA ASP A 305 -2.58 18.48 3.46
C ASP A 305 -2.63 17.23 4.33
N ARG A 306 -1.46 16.66 4.62
CA ARG A 306 -1.34 15.53 5.55
C ARG A 306 -1.71 15.95 6.98
N LEU A 307 -2.40 15.06 7.68
CA LEU A 307 -2.75 15.18 9.09
C LEU A 307 -2.07 14.06 9.88
N PHE A 308 -1.57 14.38 11.05
CA PHE A 308 -0.91 13.42 11.94
C PHE A 308 -1.53 13.46 13.34
N TYR A 309 -1.59 12.29 13.98
CA TYR A 309 -1.97 12.17 15.38
C TYR A 309 -0.73 11.90 16.21
N ASN A 310 -0.66 12.55 17.37
CA ASN A 310 0.25 12.17 18.45
C ASN A 310 -0.20 10.86 19.10
N ASN A 311 0.71 10.22 19.83
CA ASN A 311 0.45 8.96 20.53
C ASN A 311 -0.67 9.05 21.56
N ASP A 312 -0.89 10.23 22.16
CA ASP A 312 -1.98 10.47 23.12
C ASP A 312 -3.35 10.69 22.45
N GLY A 313 -3.40 10.57 21.12
CA GLY A 313 -4.59 10.81 20.31
C GLY A 313 -4.81 12.28 19.94
N SER A 314 -4.01 13.23 20.42
CA SER A 314 -4.15 14.62 19.98
C SER A 314 -3.71 14.79 18.51
N ILE A 315 -4.40 15.64 17.77
CA ILE A 315 -4.06 15.99 16.38
C ILE A 315 -2.95 17.05 16.38
N GLN A 316 -1.93 16.83 15.56
CA GLN A 316 -0.91 17.84 15.29
C GLN A 316 -1.48 18.94 14.42
N GLN A 317 -1.17 20.19 14.76
CA GLN A 317 -1.66 21.33 14.00
C GLN A 317 -1.09 21.29 12.58
N VAL A 318 -1.97 21.25 11.59
CA VAL A 318 -1.64 21.23 10.17
C VAL A 318 -1.17 22.61 9.73
N ALA A 319 -0.05 22.65 9.01
CA ALA A 319 0.48 23.86 8.40
C ALA A 319 0.02 23.93 6.95
N ALA A 320 -1.11 24.63 6.70
CA ALA A 320 -1.61 24.85 5.34
C ALA A 320 -0.51 25.38 4.42
N GLY A 321 -0.23 24.63 3.35
CA GLY A 321 0.89 24.88 2.47
C GLY A 321 0.52 24.84 1.00
N SER A 322 1.39 25.42 0.17
CA SER A 322 1.30 25.31 -1.28
C SER A 322 1.93 24.01 -1.81
N ALA A 323 2.56 23.22 -0.94
CA ALA A 323 3.30 21.99 -1.30
C ALA A 323 2.41 20.76 -1.43
N GLY A 324 1.15 20.81 -0.98
CA GLY A 324 0.21 19.69 -1.12
C GLY A 324 0.66 18.41 -0.41
N VAL A 325 0.28 17.26 -0.99
CA VAL A 325 0.53 15.92 -0.45
C VAL A 325 1.42 15.13 -1.40
N PRO A 326 2.23 14.18 -0.89
CA PRO A 326 3.01 13.35 -1.77
C PRO A 326 2.14 12.32 -2.48
N LYS A 327 2.59 12.00 -3.68
CA LYS A 327 2.06 11.01 -4.60
C LYS A 327 1.97 9.61 -3.99
N LEU A 328 0.94 8.86 -4.40
CA LEU A 328 0.73 7.46 -4.00
C LEU A 328 0.85 6.43 -5.14
N LYS A 329 0.69 6.84 -6.42
CA LYS A 329 0.66 5.93 -7.58
C LYS A 329 1.18 6.61 -8.86
N ASN A 330 1.73 5.83 -9.82
CA ASN A 330 2.09 6.30 -11.17
C ASN A 330 0.88 6.23 -12.11
N VAL A 331 0.80 7.13 -13.10
CA VAL A 331 -0.19 7.04 -14.19
C VAL A 331 0.36 6.11 -15.28
N ASP A 332 -0.42 5.12 -15.69
CA ASP A 332 -0.13 4.29 -16.86
C ASP A 332 -0.61 5.00 -18.15
N PRO A 333 0.30 5.44 -19.05
CA PRO A 333 -0.07 6.13 -20.28
C PRO A 333 -0.65 5.23 -21.35
N PHE A 334 -0.53 3.90 -21.24
CA PHE A 334 -0.88 2.96 -22.30
C PHE A 334 -2.34 2.50 -22.23
N VAL A 335 -3.00 2.72 -21.09
CA VAL A 335 -4.46 2.56 -20.94
C VAL A 335 -5.20 3.83 -21.36
N ARG A 336 -6.54 3.73 -21.51
CA ARG A 336 -7.38 4.90 -21.74
C ARG A 336 -7.33 5.80 -20.50
N ASN A 337 -6.90 7.05 -20.69
CA ASN A 337 -6.90 8.09 -19.67
C ASN A 337 -7.92 9.17 -20.08
N GLU A 338 -8.90 9.46 -19.21
CA GLU A 338 -9.83 10.57 -19.43
C GLU A 338 -9.06 11.90 -19.40
N ALA A 339 -9.35 12.79 -20.35
CA ALA A 339 -8.55 13.99 -20.56
C ALA A 339 -8.74 15.04 -19.44
N GLU A 340 -9.86 14.96 -18.74
CA GLU A 340 -10.19 15.74 -17.54
C GLU A 340 -9.60 15.16 -16.24
N THR A 341 -8.74 14.14 -16.33
CA THR A 341 -7.90 13.67 -15.22
C THR A 341 -6.56 14.39 -15.26
N ILE A 342 -6.42 15.45 -14.46
CA ILE A 342 -5.30 16.40 -14.56
C ILE A 342 -4.76 16.78 -13.18
N ASP A 343 -3.49 17.14 -13.13
CA ASP A 343 -2.88 17.80 -11.97
C ASP A 343 -3.01 19.33 -12.07
N LYS A 344 -2.57 19.90 -13.20
CA LYS A 344 -2.60 21.35 -13.44
C LYS A 344 -3.08 21.68 -14.83
N GLU A 345 -3.60 22.88 -14.99
CA GLU A 345 -4.02 23.42 -16.28
C GLU A 345 -3.71 24.90 -16.45
N GLN A 346 -3.75 25.33 -17.70
CA GLN A 346 -3.84 26.73 -18.05
C GLN A 346 -4.85 26.95 -19.18
N GLY A 347 -5.94 27.64 -18.85
CA GLY A 347 -6.83 28.29 -19.82
C GLY A 347 -7.95 27.41 -20.35
N ILE A 348 -8.07 26.17 -19.88
CA ILE A 348 -9.11 25.23 -20.33
C ILE A 348 -10.38 25.33 -19.46
N GLU A 349 -11.48 24.75 -19.95
CA GLU A 349 -12.62 24.37 -19.12
C GLU A 349 -12.95 22.88 -19.36
N THR A 350 -13.78 22.30 -18.50
CA THR A 350 -14.35 20.96 -18.70
C THR A 350 -15.85 21.09 -19.02
N GLU A 351 -16.37 20.23 -19.89
CA GLU A 351 -17.81 20.14 -20.18
C GLU A 351 -18.27 18.68 -20.28
N GLY A 352 -19.57 18.48 -20.40
CA GLY A 352 -20.20 17.16 -20.47
C GLY A 352 -21.23 16.94 -19.37
N PRO A 353 -22.10 15.91 -19.50
CA PRO A 353 -23.01 15.52 -18.43
C PRO A 353 -22.20 14.99 -17.23
N ALA A 354 -22.73 15.12 -16.02
CA ALA A 354 -22.13 14.44 -14.85
C ALA A 354 -22.35 12.93 -14.86
N THR A 355 -23.30 12.45 -15.66
CA THR A 355 -23.52 11.04 -15.96
C THR A 355 -23.04 10.74 -17.38
N GLY A 356 -21.74 10.44 -17.52
CA GLY A 356 -21.10 10.17 -18.82
C GLY A 356 -19.64 10.58 -18.85
N THR A 357 -19.01 10.54 -20.02
CA THR A 357 -17.63 11.03 -20.19
C THR A 357 -17.65 12.56 -20.23
N ARG A 358 -16.77 13.21 -19.49
CA ARG A 358 -16.51 14.64 -19.66
C ARG A 358 -15.44 14.81 -20.72
N ASN A 359 -15.16 16.06 -21.06
CA ASN A 359 -14.07 16.38 -21.95
C ASN A 359 -13.45 17.73 -21.59
N LEU A 360 -12.19 17.92 -21.97
CA LEU A 360 -11.59 19.24 -22.03
C LEU A 360 -12.24 20.03 -23.18
N ALA A 361 -12.55 21.29 -22.92
CA ALA A 361 -13.23 22.19 -23.84
C ALA A 361 -12.74 23.63 -23.69
N PHE A 362 -13.26 24.51 -24.55
CA PHE A 362 -12.91 25.93 -24.61
C PHE A 362 -11.41 26.19 -24.83
N ILE A 363 -10.70 25.18 -25.35
CA ILE A 363 -9.26 25.19 -25.60
C ILE A 363 -8.91 26.20 -26.69
N GLN A 364 -7.95 27.08 -26.39
CA GLN A 364 -7.38 28.05 -27.32
C GLN A 364 -5.88 27.83 -27.50
N ASN A 365 -5.28 28.60 -28.42
CA ASN A 365 -3.86 28.54 -28.68
C ASN A 365 -3.02 28.96 -27.46
N GLY A 366 -2.15 28.05 -27.01
CA GLY A 366 -1.22 28.24 -25.89
C GLY A 366 -1.72 27.66 -24.56
N ASP A 367 -2.97 27.19 -24.51
CA ASP A 367 -3.52 26.51 -23.34
C ASP A 367 -2.88 25.12 -23.19
N TRP A 368 -2.88 24.56 -21.98
CA TRP A 368 -2.29 23.25 -21.71
C TRP A 368 -2.89 22.57 -20.48
N VAL A 369 -2.72 21.25 -20.40
CA VAL A 369 -2.91 20.45 -19.18
C VAL A 369 -1.64 19.69 -18.83
N LYS A 370 -1.43 19.44 -17.54
CA LYS A 370 -0.34 18.65 -16.97
C LYS A 370 -0.93 17.41 -16.31
N ILE A 371 -0.33 16.27 -16.60
CA ILE A 371 -0.51 15.01 -15.90
C ILE A 371 0.82 14.66 -15.28
N SER A 372 0.84 14.53 -13.96
CA SER A 372 2.08 14.31 -13.21
C SER A 372 2.36 12.82 -13.09
N ASN A 373 3.64 12.44 -13.14
CA ASN A 373 4.12 11.08 -12.86
C ASN A 373 3.57 9.97 -13.79
N VAL A 374 3.66 10.21 -15.10
CA VAL A 374 3.31 9.24 -16.14
C VAL A 374 4.49 8.28 -16.38
N ASP A 375 4.26 6.97 -16.26
CA ASP A 375 5.29 5.95 -16.43
C ASP A 375 5.26 5.33 -17.82
N PHE A 376 6.16 5.78 -18.70
CA PHE A 376 6.26 5.31 -20.08
C PHE A 376 7.05 4.00 -20.23
N GLY A 377 7.53 3.40 -19.13
CA GLY A 377 8.24 2.13 -19.13
C GLY A 377 9.37 2.07 -20.18
N SER A 378 9.34 1.05 -21.04
CA SER A 378 10.36 0.82 -22.08
C SER A 378 10.23 1.69 -23.33
N GLY A 379 9.17 2.50 -23.46
CA GLY A 379 9.06 3.46 -24.57
C GLY A 379 7.67 3.61 -25.15
N ALA A 380 7.15 4.83 -25.25
CA ALA A 380 6.04 5.18 -26.13
C ALA A 380 6.56 5.78 -27.45
N THR A 381 6.07 5.32 -28.60
CA THR A 381 6.42 5.87 -29.93
C THR A 381 5.22 6.44 -30.69
N GLY A 382 4.02 6.39 -30.12
CA GLY A 382 2.85 7.07 -30.67
C GLY A 382 1.91 7.57 -29.58
N PHE A 383 0.94 8.35 -30.02
CA PHE A 383 -0.08 8.96 -29.18
C PHE A 383 -1.41 8.95 -29.93
N GLU A 384 -2.49 8.59 -29.24
CA GLU A 384 -3.85 8.52 -29.75
C GLU A 384 -4.80 9.25 -28.81
N ALA A 385 -5.79 9.94 -29.38
CA ALA A 385 -6.78 10.69 -28.62
C ALA A 385 -8.14 10.74 -29.31
N SER A 386 -9.22 10.81 -28.52
CA SER A 386 -10.58 11.14 -28.98
C SER A 386 -10.77 12.65 -28.98
N VAL A 387 -10.96 13.22 -30.16
CA VAL A 387 -11.00 14.67 -30.38
C VAL A 387 -12.23 15.08 -31.19
N ALA A 388 -12.70 16.30 -30.98
CA ALA A 388 -13.77 16.92 -31.75
C ALA A 388 -13.46 18.38 -32.08
N SER A 389 -13.87 18.87 -33.25
CA SER A 389 -13.71 20.27 -33.65
C SER A 389 -14.73 20.67 -34.72
N ASP A 390 -15.39 21.81 -34.51
CA ASP A 390 -16.27 22.45 -35.52
C ASP A 390 -15.55 23.55 -36.32
N THR A 391 -14.26 23.79 -36.06
CA THR A 391 -13.46 24.83 -36.74
C THR A 391 -12.48 24.20 -37.72
N THR A 392 -11.44 24.93 -38.12
CA THR A 392 -10.31 24.34 -38.85
C THR A 392 -9.46 23.41 -37.98
N GLY A 393 -9.72 23.35 -36.67
CA GLY A 393 -8.96 22.57 -35.71
C GLY A 393 -7.63 23.22 -35.31
N GLY A 394 -6.71 22.40 -34.81
CA GLY A 394 -5.42 22.79 -34.26
C GLY A 394 -4.50 21.58 -34.10
N ALA A 395 -3.66 21.58 -33.08
CA ALA A 395 -2.81 20.46 -32.74
C ALA A 395 -2.68 20.29 -31.22
N ILE A 396 -2.46 19.04 -30.81
CA ILE A 396 -2.05 18.66 -29.45
C ILE A 396 -0.56 18.38 -29.51
N GLU A 397 0.24 19.19 -28.83
CA GLU A 397 1.68 19.05 -28.68
C GLU A 397 1.97 18.23 -27.42
N ILE A 398 2.64 17.09 -27.59
CA ILE A 398 3.03 16.19 -26.50
C ILE A 398 4.40 16.64 -25.99
N ILE A 399 4.49 17.08 -24.74
CA ILE A 399 5.68 17.69 -24.14
C ILE A 399 6.00 16.97 -22.82
N ILE A 400 7.28 16.76 -22.53
CA ILE A 400 7.77 16.00 -21.38
C ILE A 400 8.52 16.91 -20.41
N ASP A 401 8.26 16.74 -19.11
CA ASP A 401 8.84 17.36 -17.91
C ASP A 401 8.63 18.88 -17.72
N ASP A 402 8.78 19.69 -18.76
CA ASP A 402 8.60 21.14 -18.69
C ASP A 402 7.79 21.62 -19.89
N VAL A 403 6.71 22.38 -19.65
CA VAL A 403 5.83 22.92 -20.70
C VAL A 403 6.57 23.75 -21.76
N ASN A 404 7.76 24.28 -21.44
CA ASN A 404 8.59 25.05 -22.37
C ASN A 404 9.52 24.19 -23.23
N ASN A 405 9.62 22.88 -22.96
CA ASN A 405 10.39 21.97 -23.79
C ASN A 405 9.80 21.85 -25.21
N ALA A 406 10.66 21.43 -26.14
CA ALA A 406 10.20 21.10 -27.49
C ALA A 406 9.28 19.86 -27.43
N PRO A 407 8.17 19.83 -28.18
CA PRO A 407 7.30 18.66 -28.22
C PRO A 407 8.03 17.42 -28.74
N VAL A 408 7.80 16.27 -28.10
CA VAL A 408 8.28 14.96 -28.58
C VAL A 408 7.46 14.46 -29.77
N GLY A 409 6.25 14.99 -29.94
CA GLY A 409 5.43 14.82 -31.13
C GLY A 409 4.22 15.73 -31.09
N SER A 410 3.45 15.73 -32.18
CA SER A 410 2.25 16.57 -32.29
C SER A 410 1.16 15.86 -33.08
N LEU A 411 -0.05 15.85 -32.52
CA LEU A 411 -1.25 15.31 -33.14
C LEU A 411 -2.03 16.44 -33.80
N SER A 412 -2.10 16.43 -35.14
CA SER A 412 -2.92 17.40 -35.88
C SER A 412 -4.40 17.01 -35.82
N VAL A 413 -5.26 17.97 -35.49
CA VAL A 413 -6.71 17.79 -35.39
C VAL A 413 -7.39 18.75 -36.38
N GLY A 414 -8.19 18.20 -37.29
CA GLY A 414 -8.97 18.98 -38.25
C GLY A 414 -10.43 19.12 -37.83
N ASN A 415 -11.27 19.64 -38.73
CA ASN A 415 -12.72 19.66 -38.55
C ASN A 415 -13.26 18.22 -38.49
N THR A 416 -13.99 17.88 -37.43
CA THR A 416 -14.60 16.55 -37.23
C THR A 416 -16.10 16.53 -37.49
N GLY A 417 -16.68 17.66 -37.89
CA GLY A 417 -18.11 17.85 -38.17
C GLY A 417 -18.93 18.48 -37.04
N GLY A 418 -18.30 18.81 -35.90
CA GLY A 418 -18.95 19.49 -34.78
C GLY A 418 -18.21 19.29 -33.45
N TRP A 419 -18.51 20.13 -32.44
CA TRP A 419 -17.88 20.09 -31.11
C TRP A 419 -18.12 18.81 -30.29
N GLN A 420 -19.11 18.03 -30.68
CA GLN A 420 -19.47 16.75 -30.07
C GLN A 420 -19.47 15.61 -31.11
N SER A 421 -18.82 15.84 -32.25
CA SER A 421 -18.61 14.85 -33.31
C SER A 421 -17.22 14.24 -33.15
N TRP A 422 -17.13 13.21 -32.31
CA TRP A 422 -15.88 12.61 -31.86
C TRP A 422 -15.20 11.75 -32.93
N GLN A 423 -13.89 11.90 -33.06
CA GLN A 423 -13.03 11.08 -33.91
C GLN A 423 -11.76 10.71 -33.15
N THR A 424 -11.34 9.45 -33.29
CA THR A 424 -10.03 9.02 -32.81
C THR A 424 -8.96 9.44 -33.81
N ALA A 425 -7.96 10.18 -33.34
CA ALA A 425 -6.82 10.63 -34.13
C ALA A 425 -5.51 10.16 -33.49
N SER A 426 -4.52 9.82 -34.31
CA SER A 426 -3.24 9.27 -33.85
C SER A 426 -2.04 9.95 -34.53
N THR A 427 -0.92 10.01 -33.84
CA THR A 427 0.37 10.50 -34.36
C THR A 427 1.53 9.66 -33.85
N GLN A 428 2.67 9.71 -34.55
CA GLN A 428 3.92 9.16 -34.05
C GLN A 428 4.66 10.22 -33.22
N ILE A 429 5.38 9.79 -32.20
CA ILE A 429 6.20 10.64 -31.35
C ILE A 429 7.64 10.10 -31.31
N ASN A 430 8.59 10.95 -30.93
CA ASN A 430 9.91 10.47 -30.52
C ASN A 430 9.75 9.58 -29.28
N THR A 431 10.52 8.50 -29.19
CA THR A 431 10.44 7.54 -28.07
C THR A 431 10.60 8.24 -26.72
N VAL A 432 9.63 8.03 -25.82
CA VAL A 432 9.66 8.49 -24.42
C VAL A 432 9.64 7.28 -23.50
N THR A 433 10.58 7.18 -22.55
CA THR A 433 10.75 6.02 -21.65
C THR A 433 10.79 6.47 -20.19
N GLY A 434 10.37 5.63 -19.25
CA GLY A 434 10.48 5.90 -17.82
C GLY A 434 9.48 6.94 -17.30
N LEU A 435 9.71 7.41 -16.09
CA LEU A 435 8.78 8.26 -15.33
C LEU A 435 8.97 9.75 -15.67
N HIS A 436 7.87 10.42 -16.03
CA HIS A 436 7.88 11.80 -16.50
C HIS A 436 6.62 12.58 -16.13
N ASP A 437 6.72 13.90 -16.08
CA ASP A 437 5.52 14.75 -16.15
C ASP A 437 5.13 14.95 -17.62
N LEU A 438 3.85 14.79 -17.93
CA LEU A 438 3.28 14.95 -19.26
C LEU A 438 2.55 16.28 -19.38
N TYR A 439 2.88 17.06 -20.40
CA TYR A 439 2.14 18.24 -20.81
C TYR A 439 1.48 18.01 -22.18
N LEU A 440 0.18 18.28 -22.26
CA LEU A 440 -0.56 18.38 -23.51
C LEU A 440 -0.84 19.86 -23.79
N ARG A 441 -0.07 20.46 -24.70
CA ARG A 441 -0.22 21.88 -25.08
C ARG A 441 -0.96 22.03 -26.40
N PHE A 442 -1.88 22.98 -26.48
CA PHE A 442 -2.73 23.15 -27.65
C PHE A 442 -2.27 24.32 -28.52
N SER A 443 -2.17 24.13 -29.83
CA SER A 443 -1.74 25.17 -30.77
C SER A 443 -2.62 25.26 -32.02
N GLY A 444 -2.80 26.46 -32.56
CA GLY A 444 -3.66 26.68 -33.73
C GLY A 444 -4.03 28.14 -33.97
N SER A 445 -4.74 28.41 -35.07
CA SER A 445 -5.12 29.77 -35.47
C SER A 445 -6.60 30.11 -35.26
N ALA A 446 -7.43 29.12 -34.93
CA ALA A 446 -8.83 29.35 -34.58
C ALA A 446 -8.94 29.93 -33.15
N ASP A 447 -10.08 30.54 -32.83
CA ASP A 447 -10.35 31.05 -31.48
C ASP A 447 -10.46 29.89 -30.48
N TYR A 448 -11.40 28.96 -30.73
CA TYR A 448 -11.44 27.66 -30.08
C TYR A 448 -10.94 26.57 -31.05
N LEU A 449 -10.08 25.69 -30.55
CA LEU A 449 -9.33 24.74 -31.37
C LEU A 449 -10.04 23.39 -31.50
N LEU A 450 -10.21 22.69 -30.38
CA LEU A 450 -10.72 21.32 -30.30
C LEU A 450 -11.25 21.04 -28.89
N ASN A 451 -12.06 19.98 -28.77
CA ASN A 451 -12.34 19.30 -27.52
C ASN A 451 -11.54 17.99 -27.47
N LEU A 452 -11.14 17.56 -26.27
CA LEU A 452 -10.38 16.34 -26.02
C LEU A 452 -11.08 15.52 -24.92
N ASP A 453 -11.49 14.29 -25.23
CA ASP A 453 -12.30 13.40 -24.37
C ASP A 453 -11.39 12.41 -23.62
N TRP A 454 -10.58 11.64 -24.34
CA TRP A 454 -9.56 10.77 -23.73
C TRP A 454 -8.29 10.71 -24.57
N TYR A 455 -7.21 10.23 -23.97
CA TYR A 455 -5.96 9.93 -24.65
C TYR A 455 -5.33 8.60 -24.17
N ARG A 456 -4.40 8.09 -24.98
CA ARG A 456 -3.44 7.03 -24.60
C ARG A 456 -2.20 7.11 -25.47
N PHE A 457 -1.10 6.53 -24.99
CA PHE A 457 0.11 6.34 -25.77
C PHE A 457 0.13 4.97 -26.43
N THR A 458 0.89 4.87 -27.51
CA THR A 458 1.09 3.65 -28.29
C THR A 458 2.58 3.46 -28.57
N GLY A 459 2.97 2.31 -29.09
CA GLY A 459 4.32 2.17 -29.62
C GLY A 459 5.42 1.96 -28.58
N GLY A 460 5.11 1.34 -27.45
CA GLY A 460 6.01 0.28 -27.02
C GLY A 460 6.02 -0.75 -28.11
N ALA A 461 7.19 -1.16 -28.63
CA ALA A 461 7.25 -2.53 -29.14
C ALA A 461 6.67 -3.35 -28.00
N GLY A 462 5.51 -3.99 -28.24
CA GLY A 462 4.87 -4.79 -27.23
C GLY A 462 5.93 -5.71 -26.68
N GLN A 463 6.38 -5.46 -25.46
CA GLN A 463 6.48 -6.61 -24.61
C GLN A 463 5.04 -7.05 -24.52
N GLY A 464 4.73 -8.07 -25.33
CA GLY A 464 3.95 -9.11 -24.70
C GLY A 464 4.66 -9.45 -23.39
N SER A 465 3.89 -9.82 -22.38
CA SER A 465 4.45 -10.05 -21.06
C SER A 465 5.63 -11.05 -21.11
N THR A 466 6.39 -11.11 -20.04
CA THR A 466 7.48 -12.07 -19.91
C THR A 466 7.03 -13.15 -18.95
N LEU A 467 7.17 -14.42 -19.35
CA LEU A 467 6.97 -15.56 -18.46
C LEU A 467 8.33 -16.08 -18.01
N GLU A 468 8.61 -16.00 -16.72
CA GLU A 468 9.78 -16.64 -16.10
C GLU A 468 9.35 -17.89 -15.34
N VAL A 469 10.09 -18.98 -15.53
CA VAL A 469 9.85 -20.27 -14.86
C VAL A 469 11.16 -20.82 -14.34
N GLU A 470 11.26 -20.95 -13.02
CA GLU A 470 12.35 -21.67 -12.37
C GLU A 470 12.18 -23.17 -12.60
N LEU A 471 13.17 -23.84 -13.20
CA LEU A 471 12.98 -25.22 -13.67
C LEU A 471 12.85 -26.23 -12.52
N GLU A 472 13.40 -25.92 -11.35
CA GLU A 472 13.29 -26.72 -10.13
C GLU A 472 11.86 -26.73 -9.55
N SER A 473 11.07 -25.69 -9.83
CA SER A 473 9.64 -25.66 -9.47
C SER A 473 8.84 -26.77 -10.16
N LEU A 474 9.38 -27.33 -11.25
CA LEU A 474 8.77 -28.40 -12.04
C LEU A 474 9.17 -29.81 -11.55
N SER A 475 9.87 -29.92 -10.42
CA SER A 475 10.34 -31.19 -9.85
C SER A 475 9.24 -32.21 -9.53
N GLY A 476 8.00 -31.76 -9.37
CA GLY A 476 6.82 -32.62 -9.19
C GLY A 476 6.33 -33.32 -10.47
N GLN A 477 6.83 -32.97 -11.66
CA GLN A 477 6.38 -33.59 -12.91
C GLN A 477 6.81 -35.06 -13.01
N SER A 478 5.90 -35.94 -13.46
CA SER A 478 6.18 -37.38 -13.59
C SER A 478 7.32 -37.71 -14.56
N SER A 479 7.61 -36.81 -15.51
CA SER A 479 8.72 -36.92 -16.46
C SER A 479 10.04 -36.33 -15.95
N PHE A 480 10.05 -35.64 -14.81
CA PHE A 480 11.19 -34.89 -14.29
C PHE A 480 12.42 -35.78 -14.06
N SER A 481 12.23 -36.92 -13.38
CA SER A 481 13.30 -37.89 -13.15
C SER A 481 13.87 -38.41 -14.49
N PRO A 482 15.20 -38.49 -14.69
CA PRO A 482 16.22 -38.45 -13.64
C PRO A 482 16.83 -37.07 -13.38
N PHE A 483 16.26 -35.94 -13.82
CA PHE A 483 16.75 -34.65 -13.34
C PHE A 483 16.73 -34.61 -11.82
N ASN A 484 17.78 -34.05 -11.23
CA ASN A 484 17.85 -33.71 -9.82
C ASN A 484 17.79 -32.19 -9.69
N VAL A 485 17.15 -31.74 -8.61
CA VAL A 485 17.35 -30.37 -8.14
C VAL A 485 18.67 -30.32 -7.39
N GLU A 486 19.58 -29.47 -7.85
CA GLU A 486 20.88 -29.22 -7.26
C GLU A 486 20.95 -27.77 -6.77
N PHE A 487 21.88 -27.49 -5.86
CA PHE A 487 22.04 -26.17 -5.26
C PHE A 487 23.30 -25.50 -5.79
N ASP A 488 23.17 -24.28 -6.27
CA ASP A 488 24.26 -23.38 -6.58
C ASP A 488 23.77 -21.96 -6.26
N SER A 489 24.43 -21.29 -5.31
CA SER A 489 24.07 -19.93 -4.90
C SER A 489 24.10 -18.90 -6.04
N ALA A 490 24.78 -19.21 -7.15
CA ALA A 490 24.79 -18.38 -8.34
C ALA A 490 23.64 -18.69 -9.31
N ALA A 491 22.90 -19.79 -9.14
CA ALA A 491 21.65 -20.08 -9.85
C ALA A 491 20.49 -19.18 -9.35
N SER A 492 19.44 -19.00 -10.16
CA SER A 492 18.26 -18.22 -9.78
C SER A 492 17.54 -18.99 -8.68
N GLY A 493 17.03 -18.30 -7.66
CA GLY A 493 16.46 -18.99 -6.49
C GLY A 493 17.44 -19.90 -5.70
N GLY A 494 18.73 -19.95 -6.06
CA GLY A 494 19.75 -20.81 -5.45
C GLY A 494 19.68 -22.28 -5.85
N GLN A 495 18.79 -22.66 -6.78
CA GLN A 495 18.60 -24.05 -7.20
C GLN A 495 18.60 -24.14 -8.73
N TYR A 496 18.86 -25.33 -9.25
CA TYR A 496 18.80 -25.61 -10.68
C TYR A 496 18.54 -27.09 -10.91
N ILE A 497 18.20 -27.47 -12.13
CA ILE A 497 18.03 -28.86 -12.52
C ILE A 497 19.24 -29.35 -13.31
N ALA A 498 19.73 -30.53 -12.97
CA ALA A 498 20.85 -31.16 -13.68
C ALA A 498 20.56 -32.64 -13.89
N TRP A 499 21.06 -33.19 -15.01
CA TRP A 499 21.11 -34.65 -15.14
C TRP A 499 22.28 -35.15 -14.29
N PRO A 500 22.05 -35.96 -13.23
CA PRO A 500 23.07 -36.49 -12.34
C PRO A 500 24.36 -36.91 -13.04
N ASN A 501 25.46 -36.22 -12.70
CA ASN A 501 26.79 -36.49 -13.22
C ASN A 501 27.38 -37.78 -12.62
N ASN A 502 26.93 -38.91 -13.16
CA ASN A 502 27.38 -40.26 -12.80
C ASN A 502 28.38 -40.81 -13.84
N GLY A 503 29.16 -39.93 -14.49
CA GLY A 503 30.13 -40.19 -15.56
C GLY A 503 29.55 -39.94 -16.96
N VAL A 504 30.42 -39.74 -17.97
CA VAL A 504 30.08 -39.34 -19.37
C VAL A 504 28.90 -40.12 -19.93
N GLN A 505 27.70 -39.52 -19.87
CA GLN A 505 26.42 -40.10 -20.24
C GLN A 505 25.75 -39.22 -21.30
N ILE A 506 25.26 -39.87 -22.37
CA ILE A 506 24.61 -39.18 -23.48
C ILE A 506 23.31 -39.90 -23.87
N LEU A 507 22.20 -39.16 -23.88
CA LEU A 507 20.98 -39.57 -24.58
C LEU A 507 21.15 -39.22 -26.06
N SER A 508 21.46 -40.20 -26.90
CA SER A 508 21.85 -39.96 -28.30
C SER A 508 20.70 -39.54 -29.22
N SER A 509 19.45 -39.70 -28.80
CA SER A 509 18.27 -39.39 -29.63
C SER A 509 17.08 -39.01 -28.74
N PRO A 510 16.41 -37.87 -29.01
CA PRO A 510 15.26 -37.43 -28.23
C PRO A 510 13.97 -38.11 -28.72
N ALA A 511 13.06 -38.39 -27.79
CA ALA A 511 11.69 -38.83 -28.07
C ALA A 511 10.74 -38.40 -26.95
N ASP A 512 9.46 -38.22 -27.26
CA ASP A 512 8.45 -37.64 -26.35
C ASP A 512 8.16 -38.49 -25.11
N GLY A 513 8.50 -39.78 -25.13
CA GLY A 513 8.34 -40.69 -23.99
C GLY A 513 9.60 -40.88 -23.15
N GLU A 514 10.68 -40.14 -23.44
CA GLU A 514 11.92 -40.21 -22.66
C GLU A 514 11.77 -39.52 -21.31
N THR A 515 12.34 -40.13 -20.27
CA THR A 515 12.35 -39.58 -18.92
C THR A 515 13.50 -38.57 -18.76
N GLY A 516 13.37 -37.59 -17.87
CA GLY A 516 14.33 -36.49 -17.71
C GLY A 516 13.92 -35.29 -18.53
N GLN A 517 12.64 -34.93 -18.43
CA GLN A 517 12.00 -33.89 -19.21
C GLN A 517 11.15 -33.00 -18.30
N VAL A 518 11.24 -31.69 -18.55
CA VAL A 518 10.33 -30.68 -18.01
C VAL A 518 9.43 -30.14 -19.11
N GLU A 519 8.16 -29.94 -18.78
CA GLU A 519 7.16 -29.30 -19.64
C GLU A 519 6.77 -27.94 -19.05
N ILE A 520 6.86 -26.90 -19.86
CA ILE A 520 6.49 -25.53 -19.51
C ILE A 520 5.29 -25.15 -20.38
N PRO A 521 4.07 -25.40 -19.88
CA PRO A 521 2.85 -24.97 -20.55
C PRO A 521 2.68 -23.45 -20.42
N PHE A 522 2.32 -22.78 -21.51
CA PHE A 522 1.99 -21.37 -21.52
C PHE A 522 0.86 -21.05 -22.51
N THR A 523 0.14 -19.96 -22.31
CA THR A 523 -0.92 -19.49 -23.21
C THR A 523 -0.54 -18.13 -23.77
N LEU A 524 -0.78 -17.92 -25.07
CA LEU A 524 -0.65 -16.62 -25.72
C LEU A 524 -2.03 -15.99 -25.95
N SER A 525 -2.21 -14.72 -25.55
CA SER A 525 -3.48 -14.02 -25.78
C SER A 525 -3.70 -13.62 -27.25
N GLN A 526 -2.64 -13.55 -28.04
CA GLN A 526 -2.68 -13.31 -29.49
C GLN A 526 -1.46 -13.93 -30.17
N SER A 527 -1.49 -14.03 -31.49
CA SER A 527 -0.34 -14.55 -32.24
C SER A 527 0.89 -13.64 -32.08
N ALA A 528 2.04 -14.22 -31.74
CA ALA A 528 3.28 -13.48 -31.48
C ALA A 528 4.53 -14.31 -31.80
N ASP A 529 5.68 -13.65 -31.97
CA ASP A 529 6.98 -14.31 -31.88
C ASP A 529 7.30 -14.54 -30.40
N VAL A 530 7.77 -15.73 -30.03
CA VAL A 530 8.19 -16.04 -28.64
C VAL A 530 9.68 -16.32 -28.60
N GLN A 531 10.45 -15.45 -27.95
CA GLN A 531 11.86 -15.70 -27.70
C GLN A 531 12.04 -16.64 -26.51
N PHE A 532 12.73 -17.77 -26.74
CA PHE A 532 13.10 -18.69 -25.68
C PHE A 532 14.50 -18.35 -25.19
N GLN A 533 14.60 -17.97 -23.92
CA GLN A 533 15.85 -17.84 -23.20
C GLN A 533 15.92 -18.87 -22.08
N ILE A 534 17.13 -19.31 -21.77
CA ILE A 534 17.39 -20.20 -20.63
C ILE A 534 18.70 -19.85 -19.96
N ARG A 535 18.67 -19.72 -18.65
CA ARG A 535 19.87 -19.59 -17.83
C ARG A 535 20.47 -20.97 -17.62
N ALA A 536 21.71 -21.15 -18.05
CA ALA A 536 22.37 -22.46 -18.01
C ALA A 536 23.86 -22.32 -17.66
N ASN A 537 24.39 -23.36 -17.02
CA ASN A 537 25.81 -23.54 -16.75
C ASN A 537 26.29 -24.81 -17.46
N MET A 538 27.05 -24.63 -18.53
CA MET A 538 27.57 -25.67 -19.42
C MET A 538 29.08 -25.48 -19.54
N ALA A 539 29.81 -25.87 -18.50
CA ALA A 539 31.25 -25.62 -18.36
C ALA A 539 32.11 -26.27 -19.47
N ASN A 540 31.61 -27.28 -20.16
CA ASN A 540 32.25 -27.97 -21.26
C ASN A 540 31.29 -28.13 -22.45
N GLY A 541 31.39 -27.24 -23.44
CA GLY A 541 30.49 -27.24 -24.60
C GLY A 541 30.51 -28.50 -25.47
N ASP A 542 31.51 -29.38 -25.34
CA ASP A 542 31.58 -30.68 -26.03
C ASP A 542 30.87 -31.82 -25.28
N ASN A 543 30.54 -31.63 -23.99
CA ASN A 543 29.92 -32.65 -23.11
C ASN A 543 28.70 -32.15 -22.33
N ASP A 544 28.27 -30.91 -22.50
CA ASP A 544 27.11 -30.34 -21.81
C ASP A 544 26.08 -29.89 -22.84
N SER A 545 24.89 -30.47 -22.80
CA SER A 545 23.83 -30.16 -23.75
C SER A 545 22.45 -30.63 -23.31
N PHE A 546 21.43 -30.08 -23.97
CA PHE A 546 20.03 -30.49 -23.80
C PHE A 546 19.28 -30.43 -25.14
N TYR A 547 18.15 -31.15 -25.19
CA TYR A 547 17.18 -31.06 -26.27
C TYR A 547 16.03 -30.13 -25.86
N TYR A 548 15.44 -29.46 -26.84
CA TYR A 548 14.22 -28.68 -26.63
C TYR A 548 13.27 -28.78 -27.83
N LYS A 549 11.97 -28.60 -27.60
CA LYS A 549 10.97 -28.44 -28.66
C LYS A 549 9.77 -27.64 -28.17
N LEU A 550 9.02 -27.09 -29.11
CA LEU A 550 7.74 -26.46 -28.84
C LEU A 550 6.61 -27.31 -29.44
N ASP A 551 5.58 -27.58 -28.66
CA ASP A 551 4.39 -28.34 -29.05
C ASP A 551 4.72 -29.70 -29.69
N SER A 552 4.10 -30.00 -30.84
CA SER A 552 4.35 -31.20 -31.67
C SER A 552 5.52 -31.02 -32.65
N GLY A 553 6.31 -29.96 -32.51
CA GLY A 553 7.48 -29.66 -33.34
C GLY A 553 8.59 -30.70 -33.22
N ALA A 554 9.58 -30.61 -34.11
CA ALA A 554 10.77 -31.46 -34.07
C ALA A 554 11.69 -31.07 -32.90
N TRP A 555 12.34 -32.06 -32.29
CA TRP A 555 13.38 -31.82 -31.29
C TRP A 555 14.60 -31.12 -31.90
N SER A 556 14.98 -30.00 -31.29
CA SER A 556 16.20 -29.25 -31.55
C SER A 556 17.25 -29.55 -30.48
N THR A 557 18.51 -29.34 -30.80
CA THR A 557 19.64 -29.59 -29.90
C THR A 557 20.36 -28.29 -29.57
N GLN A 558 20.54 -27.98 -28.28
CA GLN A 558 21.49 -26.96 -27.83
C GLN A 558 22.80 -27.67 -27.47
N ASN A 559 23.84 -27.52 -28.29
CA ASN A 559 25.16 -28.15 -28.10
C ASN A 559 26.32 -27.24 -28.55
N ASN A 560 27.58 -27.67 -28.34
CA ASN A 560 28.80 -26.94 -28.73
C ASN A 560 28.89 -25.52 -28.13
N THR A 561 28.23 -25.31 -26.99
CA THR A 561 28.16 -24.02 -26.29
C THR A 561 28.78 -24.21 -24.92
N ALA A 562 29.88 -23.52 -24.63
CA ALA A 562 30.49 -23.51 -23.31
C ALA A 562 30.18 -22.17 -22.64
N THR A 563 29.73 -22.19 -21.39
CA THR A 563 29.52 -20.98 -20.58
C THR A 563 30.62 -20.87 -19.52
N SER A 564 30.93 -19.65 -19.09
CA SER A 564 31.87 -19.38 -18.00
C SER A 564 31.11 -19.20 -16.68
N GLY A 565 30.30 -20.19 -16.30
CA GLY A 565 29.34 -20.12 -15.19
C GLY A 565 27.90 -20.03 -15.69
N TRP A 566 27.00 -19.47 -14.88
CA TRP A 566 25.59 -19.24 -15.26
C TRP A 566 25.47 -18.11 -16.27
N GLU A 567 25.10 -18.44 -17.50
CA GLU A 567 24.84 -17.47 -18.57
C GLU A 567 23.45 -17.69 -19.16
N THR A 568 22.82 -16.60 -19.63
CA THR A 568 21.55 -16.69 -20.37
C THR A 568 21.84 -17.03 -21.83
N LEU A 569 21.39 -18.20 -22.25
CA LEU A 569 21.41 -18.63 -23.64
C LEU A 569 20.11 -18.22 -24.31
N MET A 570 20.17 -17.99 -25.63
CA MET A 570 19.00 -17.78 -26.48
C MET A 570 18.92 -18.91 -27.53
N PRO A 571 18.40 -20.10 -27.18
CA PRO A 571 18.40 -21.23 -28.11
C PRO A 571 17.66 -20.95 -29.43
N THR A 572 16.52 -20.24 -29.39
CA THR A 572 15.76 -19.85 -30.60
C THR A 572 14.71 -18.77 -30.32
N THR A 573 14.16 -18.19 -31.39
CA THR A 573 12.86 -17.50 -31.38
C THR A 573 11.85 -18.33 -32.18
N PHE A 574 10.71 -18.64 -31.59
CA PHE A 574 9.58 -19.29 -32.25
C PHE A 574 8.73 -18.24 -32.94
N GLY A 575 8.82 -18.15 -34.27
CA GLY A 575 8.16 -17.09 -35.03
C GLY A 575 6.69 -17.38 -35.31
N ASN A 576 5.86 -16.35 -35.21
CA ASN A 576 4.44 -16.32 -35.54
C ASN A 576 3.65 -17.49 -34.92
N LEU A 577 3.86 -17.70 -33.63
CA LEU A 577 3.10 -18.63 -32.82
C LEU A 577 1.65 -18.14 -32.75
N ALA A 578 0.68 -19.07 -32.80
CA ALA A 578 -0.73 -18.69 -32.77
C ALA A 578 -1.16 -18.22 -31.36
N ALA A 579 -2.28 -17.52 -31.24
CA ALA A 579 -2.94 -17.37 -29.94
C ALA A 579 -3.40 -18.75 -29.41
N GLY A 580 -3.40 -18.94 -28.10
CA GLY A 580 -3.83 -20.18 -27.43
C GLY A 580 -2.70 -20.91 -26.69
N ASP A 581 -2.96 -22.17 -26.37
CA ASP A 581 -2.06 -22.97 -25.51
C ASP A 581 -0.89 -23.56 -26.27
N HIS A 582 0.27 -23.49 -25.63
CA HIS A 582 1.55 -23.99 -26.09
C HIS A 582 2.29 -24.71 -24.96
N THR A 583 3.26 -25.54 -25.31
CA THR A 583 4.12 -26.22 -24.34
C THR A 583 5.55 -26.27 -24.84
N LEU A 584 6.45 -25.58 -24.15
CA LEU A 584 7.89 -25.75 -24.33
C LEU A 584 8.33 -26.99 -23.55
N ARG A 585 9.08 -27.88 -24.18
CA ARG A 585 9.67 -29.08 -23.54
C ARG A 585 11.18 -29.01 -23.58
N ILE A 586 11.82 -29.33 -22.47
CA ILE A 586 13.27 -29.46 -22.35
C ILE A 586 13.58 -30.87 -21.85
N LEU A 587 14.49 -31.57 -22.54
CA LEU A 587 14.86 -32.96 -22.29
C LEU A 587 16.38 -33.07 -22.12
N ARG A 588 16.82 -33.84 -21.13
CA ARG A 588 18.26 -34.13 -20.89
C ARG A 588 18.94 -34.67 -22.16
N ARG A 589 20.20 -34.27 -22.41
CA ARG A 589 21.01 -34.84 -23.51
C ARG A 589 22.37 -35.34 -23.04
N GLU A 590 23.15 -34.53 -22.32
CA GLU A 590 24.43 -34.94 -21.75
C GLU A 590 24.49 -34.52 -20.27
N ASP A 591 25.22 -35.27 -19.45
CA ASP A 591 25.42 -34.96 -18.04
C ASP A 591 26.38 -33.78 -17.85
N GLY A 592 26.12 -32.93 -16.85
CA GLY A 592 26.95 -31.73 -16.59
C GLY A 592 26.33 -30.40 -17.02
N ALA A 593 25.26 -30.41 -17.83
CA ALA A 593 24.46 -29.23 -18.09
C ALA A 593 23.58 -28.89 -16.87
N GLY A 594 23.88 -27.79 -16.19
CA GLY A 594 23.00 -27.16 -15.20
C GLY A 594 22.00 -26.24 -15.91
N LEU A 595 20.71 -26.45 -15.69
CA LEU A 595 19.62 -25.68 -16.29
C LEU A 595 18.79 -25.04 -15.17
N ASP A 596 18.67 -23.72 -15.19
CA ASP A 596 18.16 -22.92 -14.07
C ASP A 596 16.80 -22.32 -14.42
N ARG A 597 16.78 -21.09 -14.94
CA ARG A 597 15.53 -20.38 -15.27
C ARG A 597 15.25 -20.36 -16.76
N VAL A 598 14.00 -20.57 -17.14
CA VAL A 598 13.50 -20.29 -18.49
C VAL A 598 12.78 -18.94 -18.50
N THR A 599 13.07 -18.12 -19.51
CA THR A 599 12.38 -16.86 -19.76
C THR A 599 11.80 -16.90 -21.18
N LEU A 600 10.47 -16.81 -21.29
CA LEU A 600 9.73 -16.71 -22.55
C LEU A 600 9.24 -15.28 -22.74
N ILE A 601 9.65 -14.64 -23.83
CA ILE A 601 9.30 -13.25 -24.11
C ILE A 601 8.44 -13.22 -25.37
N ALA A 602 7.18 -12.83 -25.23
CA ALA A 602 6.29 -12.63 -26.36
C ALA A 602 6.51 -11.27 -27.01
N SER A 603 6.53 -11.22 -28.35
CA SER A 603 6.67 -9.98 -29.10
C SER A 603 5.39 -9.14 -29.13
N ALA A 604 4.27 -9.66 -28.63
CA ALA A 604 2.97 -9.01 -28.51
C ALA A 604 2.01 -9.86 -27.65
N GLY A 605 1.16 -9.22 -26.84
CA GLY A 605 0.11 -9.89 -26.07
C GLY A 605 0.58 -10.61 -24.81
N GLU A 606 -0.36 -11.06 -23.98
CA GLU A 606 -0.02 -11.73 -22.74
C GLU A 606 0.54 -13.14 -23.02
N ILE A 607 1.65 -13.47 -22.39
CA ILE A 607 2.15 -14.84 -22.23
C ILE A 607 2.06 -15.21 -20.76
N THR A 608 1.22 -16.18 -20.44
CA THR A 608 0.98 -16.62 -19.06
C THR A 608 1.29 -18.10 -18.93
N ALA A 609 1.79 -18.53 -17.77
CA ALA A 609 1.93 -19.97 -17.49
C ALA A 609 0.55 -20.62 -17.48
N SER A 610 0.37 -21.73 -18.18
CA SER A 610 -0.89 -22.49 -18.16
C SER A 610 -0.75 -23.74 -17.30
N GLY A 611 -1.15 -23.66 -16.03
CA GLY A 611 -1.31 -24.84 -15.17
C GLY A 611 -0.01 -25.51 -14.74
N ALA A 612 0.83 -24.81 -13.97
CA ALA A 612 1.91 -25.42 -13.22
C ALA A 612 1.91 -24.94 -11.75
N GLY A 613 1.49 -25.85 -10.86
CA GLY A 613 1.84 -25.86 -9.43
C GLY A 613 1.00 -24.98 -8.51
N GLY A 614 -0.20 -25.43 -8.16
CA GLY A 614 -0.89 -24.95 -6.96
C GLY A 614 -1.58 -26.13 -6.25
N ASP A 615 -1.62 -26.12 -4.92
CA ASP A 615 -2.19 -27.19 -4.10
C ASP A 615 -3.71 -27.33 -4.29
N ASN A 616 -4.40 -26.25 -4.75
CA ASN A 616 -5.83 -26.28 -5.03
C ASN A 616 -6.12 -26.38 -6.53
N ASN A 617 -6.76 -27.46 -6.95
CA ASN A 617 -7.25 -27.66 -8.31
C ASN A 617 -8.72 -27.21 -8.41
N ILE A 618 -9.01 -26.27 -9.30
CA ILE A 618 -10.34 -25.72 -9.52
C ILE A 618 -10.74 -25.94 -10.98
N VAL A 619 -11.88 -26.57 -11.21
CA VAL A 619 -12.45 -26.77 -12.55
C VAL A 619 -13.79 -26.06 -12.62
N VAL A 620 -13.94 -25.13 -13.56
CA VAL A 620 -15.19 -24.46 -13.88
C VAL A 620 -15.79 -25.11 -15.12
N ARG A 621 -16.97 -25.70 -14.98
CA ARG A 621 -17.75 -26.28 -16.09
C ARG A 621 -18.65 -25.18 -16.64
N ALA A 622 -18.35 -24.64 -17.83
CA ALA A 622 -19.12 -23.52 -18.40
C ALA A 622 -19.27 -23.57 -19.94
N LEU A 623 -20.22 -22.80 -20.48
CA LEU A 623 -20.31 -22.39 -21.89
C LEU A 623 -20.82 -20.96 -22.03
N GLY A 624 -20.49 -20.33 -23.15
CA GLY A 624 -21.06 -19.04 -23.58
C GLY A 624 -22.07 -19.24 -24.70
N THR A 625 -23.00 -18.30 -24.90
CA THR A 625 -24.00 -18.41 -25.98
C THR A 625 -23.46 -18.09 -27.38
N THR A 626 -22.44 -17.24 -27.48
CA THR A 626 -21.88 -16.76 -28.76
C THR A 626 -20.44 -17.24 -29.01
N GLY A 627 -19.72 -17.65 -27.96
CA GLY A 627 -18.34 -18.13 -28.02
C GLY A 627 -17.30 -17.00 -27.92
N THR A 628 -17.72 -15.80 -27.53
CA THR A 628 -16.85 -14.65 -27.23
C THR A 628 -16.91 -14.22 -25.77
N GLU A 629 -17.84 -14.79 -24.99
CA GLU A 629 -17.99 -14.55 -23.56
C GLU A 629 -16.70 -14.90 -22.82
N SER A 630 -16.32 -14.12 -21.81
CA SER A 630 -15.21 -14.45 -20.93
C SER A 630 -15.65 -14.55 -19.49
N ILE A 631 -15.15 -15.57 -18.79
CA ILE A 631 -15.27 -15.67 -17.34
C ILE A 631 -13.91 -15.56 -16.68
N THR A 632 -13.88 -15.05 -15.46
CA THR A 632 -12.70 -15.00 -14.61
C THR A 632 -12.96 -15.81 -13.35
N LEU A 633 -12.13 -16.82 -13.12
CA LEU A 633 -12.02 -17.48 -11.82
C LEU A 633 -11.27 -16.56 -10.87
N ARG A 634 -11.88 -16.28 -9.73
CA ARG A 634 -11.30 -15.49 -8.64
C ARG A 634 -11.34 -16.27 -7.34
N VAL A 635 -10.27 -16.17 -6.55
CA VAL A 635 -10.18 -16.75 -5.20
C VAL A 635 -9.89 -15.62 -4.21
N GLY A 636 -10.82 -15.37 -3.28
CA GLY A 636 -10.82 -14.14 -2.48
C GLY A 636 -11.01 -12.92 -3.38
N ASP A 637 -10.10 -11.94 -3.28
CA ASP A 637 -10.10 -10.73 -4.12
C ASP A 637 -9.11 -10.81 -5.30
N THR A 638 -8.49 -11.98 -5.52
CA THR A 638 -7.46 -12.16 -6.56
C THR A 638 -7.98 -12.97 -7.73
N ASP A 639 -7.89 -12.39 -8.94
CA ASP A 639 -8.17 -13.11 -10.18
C ASP A 639 -7.11 -14.19 -10.42
N VAL A 640 -7.55 -15.45 -10.50
CA VAL A 640 -6.67 -16.61 -10.70
C VAL A 640 -6.41 -16.83 -12.18
N GLN A 641 -7.48 -16.84 -12.98
CA GLN A 641 -7.40 -17.11 -14.41
C GLN A 641 -8.67 -16.65 -15.12
N SER A 642 -8.55 -16.15 -16.34
CA SER A 642 -9.69 -15.85 -17.21
C SER A 642 -9.71 -16.76 -18.43
N TRP A 643 -10.90 -17.14 -18.88
CA TRP A 643 -11.10 -17.95 -20.08
C TRP A 643 -12.16 -17.34 -20.99
N THR A 644 -11.91 -17.36 -22.29
CA THR A 644 -12.97 -17.17 -23.31
C THR A 644 -13.72 -18.49 -23.49
N LEU A 645 -15.03 -18.44 -23.32
CA LEU A 645 -15.90 -19.60 -23.37
C LEU A 645 -16.21 -20.01 -24.81
N THR A 646 -16.40 -21.31 -25.01
CA THR A 646 -16.93 -21.83 -26.28
C THR A 646 -18.45 -21.93 -26.21
N THR A 647 -19.08 -22.16 -27.37
CA THR A 647 -20.54 -22.42 -27.45
C THR A 647 -20.94 -23.84 -27.02
N ALA A 648 -19.98 -24.66 -26.59
CA ALA A 648 -20.20 -25.99 -26.05
C ALA A 648 -19.73 -26.06 -24.60
N MET A 649 -20.37 -26.94 -23.81
CA MET A 649 -20.01 -27.13 -22.41
C MET A 649 -18.62 -27.75 -22.26
N MET A 650 -17.70 -26.99 -21.67
CA MET A 650 -16.30 -27.37 -21.51
C MET A 650 -15.85 -27.22 -20.04
N ASP A 651 -14.79 -27.93 -19.69
CA ASP A 651 -14.12 -27.82 -18.40
C ASP A 651 -12.95 -26.84 -18.54
N TYR A 652 -12.93 -25.82 -17.70
CA TYR A 652 -11.90 -24.80 -17.62
C TYR A 652 -11.18 -24.96 -16.29
N ALA A 653 -9.94 -25.43 -16.31
CA ALA A 653 -9.20 -25.79 -15.11
C ALA A 653 -8.11 -24.77 -14.80
N ALA A 654 -7.97 -24.44 -13.52
CA ALA A 654 -6.86 -23.69 -12.94
C ALA A 654 -6.34 -24.43 -11.70
N SER A 655 -5.08 -24.18 -11.35
CA SER A 655 -4.50 -24.56 -10.07
C SER A 655 -3.99 -23.31 -9.36
N THR A 656 -4.17 -23.23 -8.05
CA THR A 656 -3.75 -22.07 -7.26
C THR A 656 -3.41 -22.44 -5.82
N ASP A 657 -2.45 -21.75 -5.22
CA ASP A 657 -2.19 -21.80 -3.77
C ASP A 657 -3.06 -20.78 -3.00
N LEU A 658 -3.81 -19.94 -3.72
CA LEU A 658 -4.70 -18.96 -3.12
C LEU A 658 -5.81 -19.66 -2.32
N THR A 659 -6.17 -19.03 -1.19
CA THR A 659 -7.25 -19.48 -0.31
C THR A 659 -8.29 -18.38 -0.16
N GLY A 660 -9.57 -18.71 -0.16
CA GLY A 660 -10.68 -17.74 -0.08
C GLY A 660 -11.92 -18.23 -0.81
N ASP A 661 -12.92 -17.37 -0.95
CA ASP A 661 -14.14 -17.65 -1.72
C ASP A 661 -13.82 -17.85 -3.20
N VAL A 662 -14.31 -18.95 -3.76
CA VAL A 662 -14.18 -19.25 -5.18
C VAL A 662 -15.35 -18.63 -5.92
N THR A 663 -15.07 -17.61 -6.74
CA THR A 663 -16.07 -16.90 -7.53
C THR A 663 -15.80 -17.08 -9.02
N VAL A 664 -16.86 -17.28 -9.80
CA VAL A 664 -16.80 -17.24 -11.27
C VAL A 664 -17.44 -15.93 -11.68
N VAL A 665 -16.61 -14.99 -12.12
CA VAL A 665 -17.00 -13.64 -12.52
C VAL A 665 -17.25 -13.61 -14.02
N PHE A 666 -18.37 -13.04 -14.45
CA PHE A 666 -18.71 -12.77 -15.83
C PHE A 666 -18.85 -11.26 -16.02
N THR A 667 -18.16 -10.72 -17.02
CA THR A 667 -18.34 -9.33 -17.47
C THR A 667 -18.96 -9.38 -18.86
N ASN A 668 -20.26 -9.12 -18.93
CA ASN A 668 -21.01 -8.97 -20.16
C ASN A 668 -20.60 -7.68 -20.90
N ASP A 669 -20.21 -7.81 -22.16
CA ASP A 669 -19.73 -6.74 -23.04
C ASP A 669 -20.87 -6.01 -23.79
N GLY A 670 -22.14 -6.30 -23.47
CA GLY A 670 -23.31 -5.52 -23.89
C GLY A 670 -24.14 -6.11 -25.04
N GLY A 671 -24.11 -7.44 -25.25
CA GLY A 671 -24.93 -8.17 -26.23
C GLY A 671 -25.82 -9.29 -25.65
N ASP A 672 -26.35 -10.20 -26.50
CA ASP A 672 -27.05 -11.46 -26.10
C ASP A 672 -26.05 -12.53 -25.57
N ALA A 673 -24.92 -12.07 -25.04
CA ALA A 673 -23.80 -12.87 -24.58
C ALA A 673 -24.08 -13.30 -23.14
N ASP A 674 -24.59 -14.53 -22.98
CA ASP A 674 -24.92 -15.11 -21.69
C ASP A 674 -23.95 -16.26 -21.41
N VAL A 675 -23.64 -16.46 -20.13
CA VAL A 675 -22.85 -17.61 -19.67
C VAL A 675 -23.74 -18.57 -18.90
N GLN A 676 -23.57 -19.86 -19.18
CA GLN A 676 -24.09 -20.93 -18.36
C GLN A 676 -22.92 -21.61 -17.64
N VAL A 677 -22.91 -21.55 -16.31
CA VAL A 677 -22.01 -22.30 -15.43
C VAL A 677 -22.81 -23.45 -14.83
N ASP A 678 -22.38 -24.69 -15.06
CA ASP A 678 -23.03 -25.90 -14.51
C ASP A 678 -22.50 -26.15 -13.10
N TYR A 679 -21.19 -26.28 -12.94
CA TYR A 679 -20.57 -26.44 -11.63
C TYR A 679 -19.16 -25.87 -11.55
N VAL A 680 -18.69 -25.73 -10.30
CA VAL A 680 -17.27 -25.61 -9.98
C VAL A 680 -16.84 -26.81 -9.15
N GLU A 681 -15.78 -27.50 -9.57
CA GLU A 681 -15.14 -28.58 -8.81
C GLU A 681 -13.88 -28.03 -8.14
N ILE A 682 -13.83 -28.09 -6.81
CA ILE A 682 -12.68 -27.62 -6.00
C ILE A 682 -12.07 -28.83 -5.31
N ASN A 683 -10.84 -29.19 -5.63
CA ASN A 683 -10.12 -30.34 -5.06
C ASN A 683 -10.93 -31.65 -5.10
N GLY A 684 -11.66 -31.89 -6.20
CA GLY A 684 -12.50 -33.08 -6.36
C GLY A 684 -13.92 -32.95 -5.80
N GLN A 685 -14.29 -31.83 -5.18
CA GLN A 685 -15.63 -31.56 -4.66
C GLN A 685 -16.43 -30.68 -5.62
N VAL A 686 -17.46 -31.25 -6.22
CA VAL A 686 -18.37 -30.55 -7.14
C VAL A 686 -19.38 -29.70 -6.35
N ARG A 687 -19.49 -28.42 -6.70
CA ARG A 687 -20.47 -27.46 -6.20
C ARG A 687 -21.32 -26.97 -7.37
N GLN A 688 -22.61 -27.30 -7.35
CA GLN A 688 -23.53 -26.99 -8.44
C GLN A 688 -23.91 -25.52 -8.44
N ALA A 689 -23.95 -24.87 -9.60
CA ALA A 689 -24.25 -23.45 -9.70
C ALA A 689 -25.69 -23.12 -9.27
N GLU A 690 -26.64 -24.01 -9.57
CA GLU A 690 -28.04 -23.89 -9.16
C GLU A 690 -28.27 -24.07 -7.65
N ASP A 691 -27.28 -24.58 -6.91
CA ASP A 691 -27.33 -24.69 -5.46
C ASP A 691 -26.73 -23.45 -4.75
N GLN A 692 -26.17 -22.49 -5.51
CA GLN A 692 -25.54 -21.30 -4.94
C GLN A 692 -26.55 -20.15 -4.80
N SER A 693 -26.69 -19.64 -3.57
CA SER A 693 -27.61 -18.56 -3.25
C SER A 693 -27.13 -17.18 -3.70
N GLU A 694 -25.81 -17.02 -3.91
CA GLU A 694 -25.20 -15.78 -4.37
C GLU A 694 -24.85 -15.92 -5.86
N ASN A 695 -25.72 -15.39 -6.70
CA ASN A 695 -25.49 -15.21 -8.13
C ASN A 695 -25.97 -13.81 -8.51
N THR A 696 -25.04 -12.89 -8.77
CA THR A 696 -25.35 -11.48 -9.10
C THR A 696 -25.56 -11.25 -10.59
N GLY A 697 -25.23 -12.23 -11.44
CA GLY A 697 -25.38 -12.12 -12.89
C GLY A 697 -26.72 -12.61 -13.45
N VAL A 698 -27.64 -13.15 -12.62
CA VAL A 698 -28.97 -13.59 -13.12
C VAL A 698 -29.84 -12.40 -13.50
N TRP A 699 -30.36 -12.38 -14.72
CA TRP A 699 -31.49 -11.53 -15.09
C TRP A 699 -32.82 -12.12 -14.56
N GLY A 700 -33.47 -11.41 -13.64
CA GLY A 700 -34.76 -11.80 -13.06
C GLY A 700 -35.47 -10.58 -12.48
N ASN A 701 -36.81 -10.62 -12.35
CA ASN A 701 -37.58 -9.47 -11.86
C ASN A 701 -37.27 -8.14 -12.59
N ASP A 702 -37.03 -8.23 -13.90
CA ASP A 702 -36.69 -7.11 -14.78
C ASP A 702 -35.39 -6.35 -14.42
N GLN A 703 -34.43 -7.01 -13.75
CA GLN A 703 -33.11 -6.46 -13.42
C GLN A 703 -32.00 -7.54 -13.32
N CYS A 704 -30.74 -7.14 -13.45
CA CYS A 704 -29.58 -8.00 -13.14
C CYS A 704 -29.46 -8.21 -11.63
N GLY A 705 -29.05 -9.41 -11.20
CA GLY A 705 -29.04 -9.82 -9.78
C GLY A 705 -30.43 -10.07 -9.19
N GLY A 706 -31.49 -10.07 -10.01
CA GLY A 706 -32.88 -10.22 -9.57
C GLY A 706 -33.33 -11.67 -9.32
N GLY A 707 -32.41 -12.64 -9.42
CA GLY A 707 -32.61 -14.06 -9.13
C GLY A 707 -31.38 -14.67 -8.44
N SER A 708 -31.52 -15.89 -7.89
CA SER A 708 -30.45 -16.69 -7.28
C SER A 708 -30.68 -18.17 -7.62
N ASN A 709 -29.74 -19.07 -7.28
CA ASN A 709 -29.90 -20.51 -7.50
C ASN A 709 -30.10 -20.85 -8.99
N SER A 710 -29.22 -20.32 -9.83
CA SER A 710 -29.29 -20.43 -11.29
C SER A 710 -27.90 -20.66 -11.86
N GLU A 711 -27.83 -21.50 -12.89
CA GLU A 711 -26.63 -21.73 -13.72
C GLU A 711 -26.30 -20.52 -14.63
N TRP A 712 -27.23 -19.59 -14.79
CA TRP A 712 -27.12 -18.52 -15.79
C TRP A 712 -26.56 -17.22 -15.21
N LEU A 713 -25.61 -16.64 -15.95
CA LEU A 713 -25.10 -15.28 -15.82
C LEU A 713 -25.46 -14.52 -17.11
N HIS A 714 -26.51 -13.70 -17.03
CA HIS A 714 -27.02 -12.87 -18.13
C HIS A 714 -26.41 -11.46 -18.17
N CYS A 715 -25.85 -11.01 -17.05
CA CYS A 715 -25.29 -9.68 -16.88
C CYS A 715 -23.92 -9.75 -16.20
N ASN A 716 -23.25 -8.59 -16.14
CA ASN A 716 -22.10 -8.39 -15.25
C ASN A 716 -22.45 -8.86 -13.85
N GLY A 717 -21.66 -9.79 -13.33
CA GLY A 717 -21.89 -10.40 -12.04
C GLY A 717 -21.07 -11.66 -11.86
N HIS A 718 -21.37 -12.42 -10.83
CA HIS A 718 -20.63 -13.61 -10.46
C HIS A 718 -21.54 -14.64 -9.81
N ILE A 719 -21.09 -15.89 -9.78
CA ILE A 719 -21.59 -16.92 -8.87
C ILE A 719 -20.52 -17.16 -7.82
N ASN A 720 -20.89 -17.07 -6.54
CA ASN A 720 -19.99 -17.45 -5.43
C ASN A 720 -20.23 -18.93 -5.08
N PHE A 721 -19.19 -19.73 -5.21
CA PHE A 721 -19.22 -21.16 -4.88
C PHE A 721 -18.72 -21.43 -3.45
N GLY A 722 -18.44 -20.39 -2.65
CA GLY A 722 -17.96 -20.45 -1.27
C GLY A 722 -16.46 -20.75 -1.17
N PRO A 723 -15.91 -20.82 0.06
CA PRO A 723 -14.47 -20.88 0.26
C PRO A 723 -13.87 -22.24 -0.06
N ILE A 724 -12.58 -22.27 -0.40
CA ILE A 724 -11.80 -23.51 -0.44
C ILE A 724 -11.75 -24.10 0.99
N ALA A 725 -12.17 -25.35 1.16
CA ALA A 725 -12.21 -26.01 2.46
C ALA A 725 -10.78 -26.20 3.00
N SER A 726 -10.49 -25.65 4.17
CA SER A 726 -9.18 -25.79 4.80
C SER A 726 -9.01 -27.18 5.41
N THR A 727 -7.85 -27.79 5.18
CA THR A 727 -7.48 -29.07 5.80
C THR A 727 -6.61 -28.80 7.01
N ILE A 728 -7.07 -29.25 8.17
CA ILE A 728 -6.35 -29.13 9.43
C ILE A 728 -5.97 -30.53 9.91
N THR A 729 -4.67 -30.81 10.02
CA THR A 729 -4.15 -32.06 10.55
C THR A 729 -3.48 -31.82 11.88
N VAL A 730 -4.02 -32.40 12.94
CA VAL A 730 -3.42 -32.37 14.28
C VAL A 730 -2.61 -33.64 14.47
N ARG A 731 -1.32 -33.52 14.75
CA ARG A 731 -0.51 -34.66 15.16
C ARG A 731 -0.44 -34.74 16.68
N ALA A 732 -1.01 -35.80 17.26
CA ALA A 732 -1.12 -35.92 18.71
C ALA A 732 -1.11 -37.37 19.20
N ARG A 733 -0.90 -37.55 20.51
CA ARG A 733 -1.10 -38.81 21.25
C ARG A 733 -1.59 -38.55 22.68
N GLY A 734 -2.28 -39.54 23.23
CA GLY A 734 -2.61 -39.59 24.66
C GLY A 734 -1.67 -40.51 25.43
N THR A 735 -1.58 -40.38 26.76
CA THR A 735 -0.75 -41.27 27.59
C THR A 735 -1.40 -42.63 27.87
N THR A 736 -2.73 -42.69 27.93
CA THR A 736 -3.49 -43.90 28.25
C THR A 736 -4.27 -44.47 27.07
N GLY A 737 -4.50 -43.67 26.01
CA GLY A 737 -5.24 -44.06 24.81
C GLY A 737 -6.75 -43.93 24.95
N THR A 738 -7.21 -43.19 25.96
CA THR A 738 -8.63 -42.85 26.18
C THR A 738 -8.88 -41.34 26.16
N GLU A 739 -7.84 -40.52 26.09
CA GLU A 739 -7.90 -39.06 26.04
C GLU A 739 -8.64 -38.57 24.79
N LEU A 740 -9.46 -37.54 24.94
CA LEU A 740 -10.22 -36.94 23.84
C LEU A 740 -9.77 -35.50 23.61
N ILE A 741 -9.32 -35.20 22.39
CA ILE A 741 -9.14 -33.82 21.94
C ILE A 741 -10.29 -33.39 21.05
N THR A 742 -10.59 -32.09 21.06
CA THR A 742 -11.52 -31.43 20.18
C THR A 742 -10.79 -30.33 19.42
N LEU A 743 -10.77 -30.43 18.10
CA LEU A 743 -10.35 -29.34 17.23
C LEU A 743 -11.50 -28.32 17.12
N ARG A 744 -11.17 -27.04 17.27
CA ARG A 744 -12.08 -25.92 17.15
C ARG A 744 -11.57 -24.90 16.13
N SER A 745 -12.50 -24.13 15.58
CA SER A 745 -12.22 -22.87 14.88
C SER A 745 -12.96 -21.76 15.63
N GLY A 746 -12.22 -20.87 16.30
CA GLY A 746 -12.78 -19.92 17.26
C GLY A 746 -13.59 -20.64 18.36
N ASP A 747 -14.84 -20.21 18.57
CA ASP A 747 -15.75 -20.80 19.58
C ASP A 747 -16.48 -22.08 19.12
N SER A 748 -16.25 -22.56 17.89
CA SER A 748 -16.99 -23.69 17.31
C SER A 748 -16.20 -24.99 17.32
N ASP A 749 -16.78 -26.05 17.89
CA ASP A 749 -16.23 -27.42 17.82
C ASP A 749 -16.34 -27.97 16.38
N LEU A 750 -15.19 -28.31 15.77
CA LEU A 750 -15.13 -28.90 14.44
C LEU A 750 -15.26 -30.42 14.51
N GLN A 751 -14.36 -31.07 15.24
CA GLN A 751 -14.28 -32.51 15.34
C GLN A 751 -13.55 -32.93 16.61
N SER A 752 -13.96 -34.06 17.18
CA SER A 752 -13.27 -34.66 18.34
C SER A 752 -12.75 -36.05 18.00
N TRP A 753 -11.60 -36.41 18.58
CA TRP A 753 -10.98 -37.71 18.40
C TRP A 753 -10.52 -38.28 19.74
N THR A 754 -10.71 -39.60 19.93
CA THR A 754 -10.03 -40.35 20.99
C THR A 754 -8.62 -40.68 20.51
N LEU A 755 -7.62 -40.24 21.27
CA LEU A 755 -6.21 -40.38 20.92
C LEU A 755 -5.71 -41.79 21.16
N THR A 756 -4.73 -42.22 20.36
CA THR A 756 -3.98 -43.45 20.63
C THR A 756 -2.77 -43.16 21.51
N THR A 757 -2.13 -44.20 22.04
CA THR A 757 -0.87 -44.05 22.81
C THR A 757 0.36 -43.77 21.93
N ALA A 758 0.24 -43.87 20.61
CA ALA A 758 1.29 -43.54 19.65
C ALA A 758 0.94 -42.24 18.92
N MET A 759 1.95 -41.46 18.51
CA MET A 759 1.73 -40.27 17.69
C MET A 759 1.05 -40.65 16.39
N ALA A 760 -0.09 -40.02 16.12
CA ALA A 760 -0.89 -40.21 14.93
C ALA A 760 -1.45 -38.87 14.45
N ASP A 761 -1.80 -38.83 13.16
CA ASP A 761 -2.38 -37.65 12.51
C ASP A 761 -3.90 -37.76 12.52
N TYR A 762 -4.56 -36.68 12.94
CA TYR A 762 -6.01 -36.54 13.02
C TYR A 762 -6.43 -35.35 12.16
N THR A 763 -7.09 -35.63 11.05
CA THR A 763 -7.41 -34.62 10.04
C THR A 763 -8.90 -34.27 10.04
N ALA A 764 -9.21 -32.98 10.01
CA ALA A 764 -10.54 -32.43 9.74
C ALA A 764 -10.47 -31.45 8.57
N THR A 765 -11.59 -31.30 7.86
CA THR A 765 -11.77 -30.27 6.83
C THR A 765 -12.82 -29.27 7.31
N THR A 766 -12.56 -27.98 7.17
CA THR A 766 -13.48 -26.93 7.63
C THR A 766 -13.58 -25.76 6.67
N ASN A 767 -14.76 -25.15 6.60
CA ASN A 767 -15.01 -23.88 5.92
C ASN A 767 -15.12 -22.71 6.93
N LEU A 768 -14.91 -22.96 8.23
CA LEU A 768 -15.02 -21.96 9.29
C LEU A 768 -13.74 -21.12 9.38
N THR A 769 -13.91 -19.81 9.45
CA THR A 769 -12.84 -18.83 9.68
C THR A 769 -12.61 -18.62 11.19
N GLY A 770 -11.37 -18.43 11.63
CA GLY A 770 -11.03 -18.25 13.04
C GLY A 770 -9.74 -18.96 13.47
N ASP A 771 -9.41 -18.89 14.75
CA ASP A 771 -8.23 -19.52 15.35
C ASP A 771 -8.35 -21.03 15.42
N VAL A 772 -7.29 -21.74 15.01
CA VAL A 772 -7.16 -23.18 15.09
C VAL A 772 -6.80 -23.58 16.50
N ILE A 773 -7.76 -24.13 17.23
CA ILE A 773 -7.61 -24.45 18.65
C ILE A 773 -7.71 -25.96 18.86
N VAL A 774 -6.70 -26.58 19.47
CA VAL A 774 -6.75 -27.97 19.92
C VAL A 774 -7.07 -27.98 21.41
N ALA A 775 -8.32 -28.31 21.75
CA ALA A 775 -8.80 -28.35 23.12
C ALA A 775 -8.77 -29.77 23.69
N TYR A 776 -8.41 -29.88 24.96
CA TYR A 776 -8.42 -31.11 25.76
C TYR A 776 -9.28 -30.90 27.00
N THR A 777 -10.10 -31.88 27.37
CA THR A 777 -10.80 -31.91 28.66
C THR A 777 -10.31 -33.10 29.45
N ASN A 778 -9.51 -32.85 30.50
CA ASN A 778 -9.00 -33.90 31.37
C ASN A 778 -10.13 -34.42 32.28
N ASP A 779 -10.37 -35.74 32.25
CA ASP A 779 -11.46 -36.44 32.93
C ASP A 779 -11.04 -37.15 34.23
N SER A 780 -9.87 -36.80 34.77
CA SER A 780 -9.23 -37.23 36.04
C SER A 780 -8.34 -38.48 35.98
N GLY A 781 -7.07 -38.29 36.33
CA GLY A 781 -6.00 -39.30 36.33
C GLY A 781 -4.66 -38.69 35.86
N ASP A 782 -3.64 -39.52 35.61
CA ASP A 782 -2.39 -39.13 34.92
C ASP A 782 -2.58 -39.11 33.37
N ALA A 783 -3.79 -38.75 32.92
CA ALA A 783 -4.18 -38.72 31.52
C ALA A 783 -3.75 -37.38 30.91
N ASP A 784 -2.70 -37.42 30.10
CA ASP A 784 -2.10 -36.25 29.47
C ASP A 784 -2.17 -36.41 27.95
N VAL A 785 -2.26 -35.29 27.25
CA VAL A 785 -2.16 -35.23 25.80
C VAL A 785 -0.84 -34.58 25.40
N GLN A 786 -0.16 -35.15 24.43
CA GLN A 786 0.94 -34.50 23.72
C GLN A 786 0.48 -34.17 22.29
N VAL A 787 0.48 -32.89 21.94
CA VAL A 787 0.29 -32.38 20.58
C VAL A 787 1.68 -32.01 20.04
N ASP A 788 2.07 -32.59 18.91
CA ASP A 788 3.34 -32.34 18.21
C ASP A 788 3.20 -31.01 17.45
N TYR A 789 2.34 -31.01 16.44
CA TYR A 789 2.06 -29.87 15.59
C TYR A 789 0.64 -29.92 15.04
N VAL A 790 0.23 -28.80 14.47
CA VAL A 790 -0.91 -28.72 13.57
C VAL A 790 -0.44 -28.29 12.20
N VAL A 791 -0.88 -29.00 11.16
CA VAL A 791 -0.73 -28.56 9.77
C VAL A 791 -2.03 -27.88 9.35
N VAL A 792 -1.96 -26.61 9.00
CA VAL A 792 -3.08 -25.83 8.47
C VAL A 792 -2.75 -25.52 7.01
N ASN A 793 -3.52 -26.07 6.06
CA ASN A 793 -3.31 -25.84 4.62
C ASN A 793 -1.84 -26.05 4.19
N GLY A 794 -1.24 -27.17 4.62
CA GLY A 794 0.16 -27.51 4.30
C GLY A 794 1.22 -26.86 5.21
N GLN A 795 0.88 -25.79 5.94
CA GLN A 795 1.82 -25.13 6.86
C GLN A 795 1.82 -25.78 8.24
N THR A 796 3.00 -26.22 8.69
CA THR A 796 3.19 -26.83 10.02
C THR A 796 3.39 -25.75 11.09
N ARG A 797 2.61 -25.82 12.17
CA ARG A 797 2.69 -24.97 13.36
C ARG A 797 2.98 -25.85 14.56
N GLN A 798 4.17 -25.72 15.15
CA GLN A 798 4.60 -26.55 16.27
C GLN A 798 3.86 -26.16 17.55
N ALA A 799 3.50 -27.14 18.38
CA ALA A 799 2.77 -26.88 19.62
C ALA A 799 3.65 -26.17 20.67
N GLU A 800 4.94 -26.47 20.70
CA GLU A 800 5.93 -25.81 21.57
C GLU A 800 6.19 -24.35 21.21
N ASP A 801 5.82 -23.91 20.00
CA ASP A 801 5.97 -22.51 19.57
C ASP A 801 4.73 -21.66 19.93
N GLN A 802 3.66 -22.29 20.44
CA GLN A 802 2.42 -21.60 20.75
C GLN A 802 2.39 -21.03 22.18
N SER A 803 2.33 -19.71 22.26
CA SER A 803 2.32 -18.97 23.53
C SER A 803 0.99 -19.05 24.29
N GLU A 804 -0.11 -19.33 23.61
CA GLU A 804 -1.41 -19.58 24.24
C GLU A 804 -1.64 -21.09 24.37
N ASN A 805 -1.15 -21.65 25.49
CA ASN A 805 -1.47 -23.00 25.93
C ASN A 805 -2.01 -22.97 27.37
N THR A 806 -3.32 -23.17 27.53
CA THR A 806 -3.99 -23.13 28.84
C THR A 806 -4.01 -24.48 29.56
N GLY A 807 -3.61 -25.57 28.90
CA GLY A 807 -3.62 -26.92 29.46
C GLY A 807 -2.31 -27.35 30.14
N VAL A 808 -1.26 -26.51 30.15
CA VAL A 808 0.01 -26.83 30.82
C VAL A 808 -0.15 -26.77 32.35
N TRP A 809 0.34 -27.80 33.05
CA TRP A 809 0.51 -27.76 34.50
C TRP A 809 1.86 -27.11 34.85
N GLY A 810 1.84 -25.98 35.56
CA GLY A 810 3.03 -25.24 35.98
C GLY A 810 2.72 -24.35 37.19
N ASN A 811 3.73 -23.98 37.99
CA ASN A 811 3.52 -23.15 39.20
C ASN A 811 2.42 -23.69 40.15
N ASP A 812 2.34 -25.02 40.30
CA ASP A 812 1.33 -25.73 41.10
C ASP A 812 -0.15 -25.48 40.69
N GLN A 813 -0.40 -25.09 39.43
CA GLN A 813 -1.75 -24.88 38.88
C GLN A 813 -1.85 -25.18 37.38
N CYS A 814 -3.09 -25.38 36.89
CA CYS A 814 -3.37 -25.47 35.44
C CYS A 814 -3.28 -24.08 34.79
N GLY A 815 -2.75 -24.00 33.56
CA GLY A 815 -2.49 -22.75 32.85
C GLY A 815 -1.25 -21.99 33.37
N GLY A 816 -0.39 -22.67 34.14
CA GLY A 816 0.80 -22.06 34.76
C GLY A 816 2.07 -22.07 33.89
N GLY A 817 1.97 -22.49 32.63
CA GLY A 817 3.04 -22.49 31.63
C GLY A 817 2.47 -22.27 30.22
N ALA A 818 3.36 -22.02 29.25
CA ALA A 818 3.07 -21.82 27.83
C ALA A 818 4.17 -22.54 27.01
N ASN A 819 4.09 -22.56 25.68
CA ASN A 819 5.14 -23.10 24.79
C ASN A 819 5.46 -24.56 25.10
N SER A 820 4.43 -25.41 25.10
CA SER A 820 4.56 -26.82 25.44
C SER A 820 3.67 -27.66 24.54
N GLU A 821 4.21 -28.80 24.11
CA GLU A 821 3.47 -29.87 23.46
C GLU A 821 2.43 -30.52 24.39
N TRP A 822 2.52 -30.30 25.71
CA TRP A 822 1.73 -31.05 26.69
C TRP A 822 0.49 -30.29 27.17
N LEU A 823 -0.65 -31.00 27.17
CA LEU A 823 -1.89 -30.62 27.82
C LEU A 823 -2.13 -31.59 28.99
N HIS A 824 -1.78 -31.17 30.20
CA HIS A 824 -1.93 -31.92 31.46
C HIS A 824 -3.29 -31.69 32.13
N CYS A 825 -3.92 -30.56 31.85
CA CYS A 825 -5.22 -30.17 32.40
C CYS A 825 -6.24 -29.95 31.29
N SER A 826 -7.51 -29.84 31.68
CA SER A 826 -8.52 -29.26 30.80
C SER A 826 -8.09 -27.85 30.37
N GLY A 827 -7.93 -27.65 29.06
CA GLY A 827 -7.36 -26.46 28.47
C GLY A 827 -7.20 -26.65 26.96
N HIS A 828 -6.41 -25.79 26.31
CA HIS A 828 -6.22 -25.82 24.87
C HIS A 828 -4.88 -25.24 24.47
N ILE A 829 -4.46 -25.54 23.24
CA ILE A 829 -3.40 -24.81 22.52
C ILE A 829 -4.05 -24.05 21.37
N ASN A 830 -3.79 -22.75 21.27
CA ASN A 830 -4.20 -21.95 20.12
C ASN A 830 -3.03 -21.87 19.11
N PHE A 831 -3.27 -22.31 17.88
CA PHE A 831 -2.31 -22.31 16.78
C PHE A 831 -2.50 -21.11 15.84
N GLY A 832 -3.32 -20.13 16.20
CA GLY A 832 -3.60 -18.93 15.40
C GLY A 832 -4.57 -19.18 14.23
N PRO A 833 -4.85 -18.18 13.39
CA PRO A 833 -5.95 -18.21 12.43
C PRO A 833 -5.76 -19.22 11.30
N VAL A 834 -6.87 -19.74 10.76
CA VAL A 834 -6.90 -20.65 9.60
C VAL A 834 -6.28 -20.03 8.32
N PHE A 835 -6.29 -18.69 8.19
CA PHE A 835 -5.70 -17.96 7.06
C PHE A 835 -4.53 -17.06 7.49
N GLY A 836 -3.42 -17.15 6.77
CA GLY A 836 -2.29 -16.24 6.89
C GLY A 836 -2.50 -14.98 6.05
N ALA A 837 -3.28 -14.02 6.56
CA ALA A 837 -2.98 -12.63 6.23
C ALA A 837 -1.61 -12.35 6.84
N ASN A 838 -0.61 -12.01 6.03
CA ASN A 838 0.68 -11.56 6.54
C ASN A 838 0.40 -10.26 7.31
N PRO A 839 0.35 -10.26 8.66
CA PRO A 839 0.21 -9.00 9.37
C PRO A 839 1.56 -8.32 9.15
N GLY A 840 1.58 -7.10 8.64
CA GLY A 840 2.78 -6.27 8.79
C GLY A 840 3.25 -6.33 10.26
N PRO A 841 4.55 -6.11 10.52
CA PRO A 841 5.11 -6.23 11.86
C PRO A 841 4.19 -5.53 12.87
N SER A 842 3.87 -6.22 13.97
CA SER A 842 2.95 -5.69 14.99
C SER A 842 3.41 -4.30 15.42
N PRO A 843 2.52 -3.31 15.51
CA PRO A 843 2.93 -1.95 15.83
C PRO A 843 3.66 -1.90 17.17
N ILE A 844 4.95 -1.57 17.11
CA ILE A 844 5.81 -1.43 18.30
C ILE A 844 5.41 -0.13 19.00
N PRO A 845 4.98 -0.17 20.28
CA PRO A 845 4.69 1.06 21.02
C PRO A 845 5.91 1.97 21.08
N PHE A 846 5.68 3.28 21.12
CA PHE A 846 6.77 4.24 21.31
C PHE A 846 7.60 3.88 22.55
N PHE A 847 8.92 3.82 22.40
CA PHE A 847 9.84 3.48 23.47
C PHE A 847 10.94 4.54 23.68
N VAL A 848 11.50 4.54 24.88
CA VAL A 848 12.76 5.20 25.21
C VAL A 848 13.74 4.15 25.75
N GLY A 849 14.58 3.66 24.85
CA GLY A 849 15.50 2.56 25.08
C GLY A 849 16.92 2.99 25.36
N ASN A 850 17.78 1.99 25.55
CA ASN A 850 19.22 2.19 25.73
C ASN A 850 20.03 0.99 25.25
N ILE A 851 21.34 1.18 25.15
CA ILE A 851 22.28 0.09 24.91
C ILE A 851 22.69 -0.64 26.19
N THR A 852 23.26 -1.84 26.00
CA THR A 852 24.04 -2.52 27.04
C THR A 852 25.22 -1.67 27.54
N THR A 853 25.78 -2.00 28.71
CA THR A 853 26.92 -1.27 29.28
C THR A 853 28.12 -2.20 29.38
N GLY A 854 29.13 -1.98 28.53
CA GLY A 854 30.39 -2.72 28.58
C GLY A 854 30.23 -4.23 28.39
N GLY A 855 29.35 -4.65 27.47
CA GLY A 855 29.13 -6.07 27.19
C GLY A 855 28.02 -6.73 28.02
N GLN A 856 27.35 -6.00 28.92
CA GLN A 856 26.44 -6.56 29.93
C GLN A 856 25.17 -5.71 30.13
N VAL A 857 24.06 -6.38 30.44
CA VAL A 857 22.84 -5.72 30.90
C VAL A 857 22.97 -5.39 32.38
N ARG A 858 22.80 -4.12 32.76
CA ARG A 858 22.87 -3.71 34.16
C ARG A 858 21.59 -4.10 34.91
N SER A 859 21.71 -4.40 36.20
CA SER A 859 20.56 -4.75 37.06
C SER A 859 19.55 -3.61 37.24
N ASP A 860 19.94 -2.36 36.94
CA ASP A 860 19.08 -1.17 37.02
C ASP A 860 18.44 -0.80 35.68
N PHE A 861 18.59 -1.60 34.63
CA PHE A 861 18.14 -1.26 33.27
C PHE A 861 16.62 -1.01 33.20
N MET A 862 15.82 -1.95 33.73
CA MET A 862 14.34 -1.84 33.77
C MET A 862 13.81 -0.71 34.66
N GLN A 863 14.66 -0.06 35.45
CA GLN A 863 14.26 1.13 36.18
C GLN A 863 13.99 2.31 35.22
N TYR A 864 14.64 2.31 34.06
CA TYR A 864 14.74 3.51 33.23
C TYR A 864 14.31 3.30 31.79
N TRP A 865 14.47 2.10 31.23
CA TRP A 865 14.37 1.86 29.79
C TRP A 865 13.39 0.74 29.47
N ASP A 866 12.68 0.89 28.37
CA ASP A 866 11.62 -0.01 27.88
C ASP A 866 11.94 -0.58 26.50
N GLN A 867 13.20 -0.47 26.05
CA GLN A 867 13.76 -1.10 24.84
C GLN A 867 15.26 -1.31 25.05
N ILE A 868 15.81 -2.40 24.52
CA ILE A 868 17.24 -2.72 24.62
C ILE A 868 17.90 -3.01 23.26
N THR A 869 19.06 -2.40 23.06
CA THR A 869 19.93 -2.61 21.89
C THR A 869 21.29 -3.17 22.38
N PRO A 870 21.83 -4.26 21.83
CA PRO A 870 23.21 -4.66 22.11
C PRO A 870 24.18 -3.64 21.47
N GLU A 871 25.20 -3.18 22.18
CA GLU A 871 26.17 -2.23 21.64
C GLU A 871 27.16 -2.94 20.69
N ASN A 872 28.29 -3.41 21.23
CA ASN A 872 29.31 -4.09 20.47
C ASN A 872 28.96 -5.57 20.26
N GLU A 873 28.16 -6.13 21.16
CA GLU A 873 27.75 -7.53 21.19
C GLU A 873 26.97 -7.92 19.93
N GLY A 874 26.22 -6.97 19.35
CA GLY A 874 25.44 -7.20 18.13
C GLY A 874 26.19 -7.02 16.82
N LYS A 875 27.45 -6.58 16.86
CA LYS A 875 28.25 -6.38 15.64
C LYS A 875 28.73 -7.72 15.09
N TRP A 876 28.69 -7.89 13.77
CA TRP A 876 29.10 -9.13 13.11
C TRP A 876 30.52 -9.57 13.51
N SER A 877 31.50 -8.66 13.60
CA SER A 877 32.87 -9.02 14.05
C SER A 877 32.97 -9.52 15.50
N SER A 878 32.04 -9.14 16.38
CA SER A 878 32.01 -9.62 17.78
C SER A 878 31.45 -11.03 17.86
N VAL A 879 30.50 -11.34 16.98
CA VAL A 879 29.81 -12.63 16.94
C VAL A 879 30.60 -13.62 16.12
N GLU A 880 31.21 -13.20 15.02
CA GLU A 880 31.95 -14.06 14.10
C GLU A 880 33.35 -13.50 13.77
N GLY A 881 34.13 -13.24 14.83
CA GLY A 881 35.50 -12.75 14.67
C GLY A 881 36.43 -13.73 13.94
N THR A 882 36.07 -15.02 13.89
CA THR A 882 36.73 -16.07 13.10
C THR A 882 35.67 -16.75 12.24
N ARG A 883 35.91 -16.83 10.93
CA ARG A 883 34.98 -17.44 9.95
C ARG A 883 34.50 -18.81 10.42
N ASP A 884 33.20 -19.05 10.31
CA ASP A 884 32.51 -20.28 10.72
C ASP A 884 32.57 -20.59 12.24
N GLN A 885 32.90 -19.60 13.08
CA GLN A 885 32.97 -19.75 14.53
C GLN A 885 32.22 -18.63 15.25
N TYR A 886 30.98 -18.92 15.63
CA TYR A 886 30.13 -17.98 16.33
C TYR A 886 30.33 -17.92 17.84
N ASN A 887 30.31 -16.70 18.38
CA ASN A 887 30.23 -16.37 19.80
C ASN A 887 28.95 -15.55 20.08
N TRP A 888 27.84 -16.25 20.24
CA TRP A 888 26.52 -15.65 20.50
C TRP A 888 26.33 -15.09 21.92
N SER A 889 27.27 -15.33 22.84
CA SER A 889 27.05 -15.12 24.28
C SER A 889 26.60 -13.71 24.69
N GLY A 890 27.12 -12.67 24.03
CA GLY A 890 26.72 -11.28 24.28
C GLY A 890 25.30 -10.98 23.78
N LEU A 891 24.97 -11.42 22.56
CA LEU A 891 23.63 -11.28 21.99
C LEU A 891 22.59 -12.09 22.76
N ASP A 892 22.89 -13.33 23.11
CA ASP A 892 22.04 -14.18 23.93
C ASP A 892 21.67 -13.47 25.24
N ALA A 893 22.62 -12.81 25.90
CA ALA A 893 22.37 -12.13 27.15
C ALA A 893 21.39 -10.96 27.00
N ALA A 894 21.56 -10.14 25.95
CA ALA A 894 20.70 -8.98 25.71
C ALA A 894 19.30 -9.39 25.20
N TYR A 895 19.24 -10.35 24.26
CA TYR A 895 17.98 -10.87 23.71
C TYR A 895 17.15 -11.57 24.77
N ASN A 896 17.75 -12.49 25.54
CA ASN A 896 17.02 -13.19 26.60
C ASN A 896 16.54 -12.23 27.70
N PHE A 897 17.31 -11.17 27.99
CA PHE A 897 16.86 -10.14 28.92
C PHE A 897 15.62 -9.41 28.39
N ALA A 898 15.60 -9.04 27.10
CA ALA A 898 14.46 -8.40 26.46
C ALA A 898 13.21 -9.28 26.55
N LYS A 899 13.32 -10.55 26.14
CA LYS A 899 12.24 -11.54 26.21
C LYS A 899 11.72 -11.76 27.64
N GLN A 900 12.62 -11.88 28.62
CA GLN A 900 12.24 -12.08 30.03
C GLN A 900 11.47 -10.89 30.62
N ASN A 901 11.71 -9.67 30.13
CA ASN A 901 11.11 -8.45 30.65
C ASN A 901 10.01 -7.88 29.74
N GLY A 902 9.72 -8.53 28.61
CA GLY A 902 8.68 -8.10 27.67
C GLY A 902 8.94 -6.71 27.06
N ILE A 903 10.20 -6.39 26.78
CA ILE A 903 10.58 -5.14 26.11
C ILE A 903 11.12 -5.43 24.70
N PRO A 904 10.95 -4.52 23.72
CA PRO A 904 11.45 -4.74 22.37
C PRO A 904 12.97 -4.87 22.32
N PHE A 905 13.45 -5.82 21.53
CA PHE A 905 14.85 -6.01 21.19
C PHE A 905 15.14 -5.38 19.83
N LYS A 906 16.18 -4.54 19.75
CA LYS A 906 16.68 -4.01 18.47
C LYS A 906 18.06 -4.57 18.19
N GLN A 907 18.21 -5.33 17.11
CA GLN A 907 19.50 -5.81 16.63
C GLN A 907 20.27 -4.70 15.93
N HIS A 908 21.52 -4.50 16.34
CA HIS A 908 22.42 -3.53 15.75
C HIS A 908 23.81 -4.18 15.56
N THR A 909 24.21 -4.58 14.35
CA THR A 909 23.60 -4.38 13.01
C THR A 909 24.07 -5.51 12.08
N PHE A 910 23.39 -5.75 10.95
CA PHE A 910 23.80 -6.77 9.98
C PHE A 910 24.96 -6.35 9.09
N VAL A 911 24.84 -5.22 8.37
CA VAL A 911 25.80 -4.81 7.33
C VAL A 911 26.40 -3.44 7.66
N TRP A 912 27.71 -3.42 7.96
CA TRP A 912 28.43 -2.18 8.33
C TRP A 912 29.93 -2.27 8.02
N GLY A 913 30.50 -1.20 7.45
CA GLY A 913 31.91 -1.17 7.05
C GLY A 913 32.92 -1.16 8.20
N ASN A 914 32.61 -0.56 9.35
CA ASN A 914 33.61 -0.30 10.39
C ASN A 914 33.91 -1.50 11.32
N GLN A 915 32.91 -2.30 11.69
CA GLN A 915 33.06 -3.46 12.60
C GLN A 915 32.55 -4.77 11.97
N SER A 916 32.87 -4.97 10.68
CA SER A 916 32.75 -6.26 10.01
C SER A 916 33.94 -7.17 10.31
N PRO A 917 33.79 -8.51 10.22
CA PRO A 917 34.90 -9.42 10.47
C PRO A 917 36.05 -9.20 9.47
N SER A 918 37.29 -9.07 9.94
CA SER A 918 38.42 -8.72 9.07
C SER A 918 38.67 -9.71 7.91
N TRP A 919 38.23 -10.96 8.05
CA TRP A 919 38.40 -12.01 7.05
C TRP A 919 37.49 -11.81 5.83
N ILE A 920 36.33 -11.12 5.97
CA ILE A 920 35.35 -10.91 4.89
C ILE A 920 35.97 -10.15 3.71
N ASN A 921 36.91 -9.25 3.98
CA ASN A 921 37.54 -8.41 2.96
C ASN A 921 38.55 -9.17 2.08
N ASN A 922 38.96 -10.39 2.45
CA ASN A 922 39.87 -11.22 1.67
C ASN A 922 39.14 -12.24 0.78
N LEU A 923 37.81 -12.31 0.90
CA LEU A 923 36.98 -13.22 0.15
C LEU A 923 36.63 -12.63 -1.22
N ASN A 924 36.34 -13.49 -2.19
CA ASN A 924 35.82 -13.04 -3.47
C ASN A 924 34.34 -12.60 -3.33
N PRO A 925 33.78 -11.82 -4.27
CA PRO A 925 32.41 -11.31 -4.19
C PRO A 925 31.32 -12.34 -3.88
N SER A 926 31.39 -13.54 -4.48
CA SER A 926 30.40 -14.61 -4.26
C SER A 926 30.52 -15.20 -2.86
N GLU A 927 31.74 -15.36 -2.35
CA GLU A 927 31.95 -15.75 -0.96
C GLU A 927 31.47 -14.65 0.00
N GLN A 928 31.71 -13.37 -0.29
CA GLN A 928 31.18 -12.27 0.53
C GLN A 928 29.64 -12.29 0.57
N ALA A 929 28.97 -12.52 -0.56
CA ALA A 929 27.52 -12.65 -0.64
C ALA A 929 27.00 -13.80 0.24
N ALA A 930 27.63 -14.98 0.12
CA ALA A 930 27.24 -16.17 0.89
C ALA A 930 27.38 -15.94 2.40
N GLU A 931 28.47 -15.30 2.84
CA GLU A 931 28.73 -15.05 4.26
C GLU A 931 27.78 -13.97 4.83
N ILE A 932 27.41 -12.95 4.03
CA ILE A 932 26.39 -11.98 4.44
C ILE A 932 25.03 -12.68 4.62
N GLU A 933 24.64 -13.53 3.67
CA GLU A 933 23.39 -14.27 3.75
C GLU A 933 23.37 -15.27 4.90
N GLU A 934 24.46 -16.00 5.11
CA GLU A 934 24.64 -16.91 6.25
C GLU A 934 24.54 -16.18 7.59
N TRP A 935 25.23 -15.06 7.75
CA TRP A 935 25.13 -14.24 8.96
C TRP A 935 23.69 -13.80 9.26
N ILE A 936 22.98 -13.30 8.25
CA ILE A 936 21.58 -12.85 8.39
C ILE A 936 20.67 -14.05 8.72
N ARG A 937 20.76 -15.14 7.96
CA ARG A 937 19.96 -16.35 8.15
C ARG A 937 20.17 -16.95 9.54
N ASP A 938 21.42 -17.12 9.95
CA ASP A 938 21.77 -17.80 11.20
C ASP A 938 21.39 -16.94 12.42
N TYR A 939 21.53 -15.60 12.31
CA TYR A 939 20.96 -14.69 13.29
C TYR A 939 19.44 -14.84 13.37
N CYS A 940 18.74 -14.75 12.25
CA CYS A 940 17.28 -14.76 12.21
C CYS A 940 16.69 -16.09 12.70
N ALA A 941 17.32 -17.21 12.35
CA ALA A 941 16.95 -18.54 12.85
C ALA A 941 17.14 -18.66 14.36
N ARG A 942 18.13 -17.96 14.92
CA ARG A 942 18.41 -17.96 16.36
C ARG A 942 17.48 -17.02 17.15
N TYR A 943 17.09 -15.89 16.57
CA TYR A 943 16.31 -14.84 17.23
C TYR A 943 15.05 -14.47 16.44
N PRO A 944 14.11 -15.41 16.21
CA PRO A 944 12.96 -15.21 15.33
C PRO A 944 11.99 -14.12 15.81
N ASP A 945 11.97 -13.84 17.13
CA ASP A 945 11.14 -12.78 17.70
C ASP A 945 11.86 -11.42 17.79
N THR A 946 12.93 -11.20 17.03
CA THR A 946 13.58 -9.88 17.00
C THR A 946 12.61 -8.85 16.44
N GLU A 947 12.26 -7.82 17.23
CA GLU A 947 11.26 -6.84 16.80
C GLU A 947 11.82 -5.79 15.84
N MET A 948 13.09 -5.42 15.95
CA MET A 948 13.72 -4.39 15.11
C MET A 948 15.14 -4.77 14.70
N ILE A 949 15.54 -4.43 13.49
CA ILE A 949 16.88 -4.73 12.97
C ILE A 949 17.42 -3.52 12.20
N ASP A 950 18.55 -2.97 12.64
CA ASP A 950 19.36 -2.10 11.79
C ASP A 950 20.07 -2.98 10.76
N VAL A 951 19.49 -3.09 9.56
CA VAL A 951 19.97 -3.99 8.51
C VAL A 951 21.25 -3.46 7.88
N VAL A 952 21.23 -2.18 7.49
CA VAL A 952 22.39 -1.48 6.93
C VAL A 952 22.69 -0.28 7.81
N ASN A 953 23.96 -0.14 8.18
CA ASN A 953 24.46 0.95 9.01
C ASN A 953 25.50 1.79 8.26
N GLU A 954 25.35 3.12 8.28
CA GLU A 954 26.35 4.09 7.79
C GLU A 954 26.70 3.94 6.30
N ALA A 955 25.68 3.78 5.46
CA ALA A 955 25.81 3.57 4.02
C ALA A 955 26.14 4.85 3.25
N THR A 956 25.87 6.04 3.79
CA THR A 956 26.14 7.31 3.11
C THR A 956 27.64 7.45 2.76
N PRO A 957 27.98 7.84 1.52
CA PRO A 957 29.36 8.07 1.13
C PRO A 957 30.11 9.00 2.07
N GLY A 958 31.30 8.59 2.51
CA GLY A 958 32.11 9.35 3.47
C GLY A 958 31.84 9.03 4.95
N HIS A 959 30.85 8.19 5.25
CA HIS A 959 30.68 7.58 6.57
C HIS A 959 31.46 6.24 6.63
N ALA A 960 30.80 5.11 6.84
CA ALA A 960 31.45 3.80 6.88
C ALA A 960 30.72 2.75 6.01
N PRO A 961 30.55 3.00 4.69
CA PRO A 961 29.83 2.10 3.81
C PRO A 961 30.49 0.72 3.77
N ALA A 962 29.66 -0.33 3.71
CA ALA A 962 30.11 -1.72 3.67
C ALA A 962 30.67 -2.08 2.29
N GLY A 963 31.95 -1.79 2.07
CA GLY A 963 32.62 -2.09 0.80
C GLY A 963 32.59 -3.57 0.40
N TYR A 964 32.55 -4.50 1.37
CA TYR A 964 32.39 -5.93 1.11
C TYR A 964 30.98 -6.28 0.60
N ALA A 965 29.93 -5.59 1.07
CA ALA A 965 28.56 -5.78 0.57
C ALA A 965 28.37 -5.16 -0.81
N GLN A 966 28.98 -4.00 -1.06
CA GLN A 966 29.07 -3.40 -2.40
C GLN A 966 29.81 -4.32 -3.39
N SER A 967 30.89 -4.95 -2.94
CA SER A 967 31.63 -5.94 -3.73
C SER A 967 30.77 -7.18 -4.01
N ALA A 968 30.01 -7.66 -3.01
CA ALA A 968 29.14 -8.83 -3.11
C ALA A 968 27.93 -8.62 -4.04
N PHE A 969 27.24 -7.49 -3.93
CA PHE A 969 25.92 -7.26 -4.53
C PHE A 969 25.86 -6.11 -5.54
N GLY A 970 26.98 -5.42 -5.79
CA GLY A 970 27.02 -4.30 -6.73
C GLY A 970 26.30 -3.05 -6.21
N ASN A 971 25.70 -2.30 -7.13
CA ASN A 971 25.06 -1.01 -6.82
C ASN A 971 23.82 -1.15 -5.92
N ASP A 972 23.13 -2.29 -5.97
CA ASP A 972 21.89 -2.55 -5.24
C ASP A 972 22.12 -3.22 -3.89
N TRP A 973 23.34 -3.20 -3.37
CA TRP A 973 23.72 -3.91 -2.15
C TRP A 973 22.88 -3.54 -0.92
N ILE A 974 22.37 -2.32 -0.85
CA ILE A 974 21.43 -1.89 0.21
C ILE A 974 20.14 -2.68 0.05
N ILE A 975 19.48 -2.58 -1.11
CA ILE A 975 18.22 -3.29 -1.42
C ILE A 975 18.38 -4.80 -1.19
N ARG A 976 19.48 -5.39 -1.66
CA ARG A 976 19.73 -6.83 -1.51
C ARG A 976 19.90 -7.24 -0.05
N SER A 977 20.56 -6.42 0.77
CA SER A 977 20.71 -6.69 2.21
C SER A 977 19.36 -6.67 2.91
N PHE A 978 18.46 -5.75 2.55
CA PHE A 978 17.08 -5.70 3.07
C PHE A 978 16.23 -6.87 2.59
N GLN A 979 16.35 -7.29 1.33
CA GLN A 979 15.63 -8.47 0.83
C GLN A 979 16.02 -9.74 1.60
N LEU A 980 17.31 -9.93 1.88
CA LEU A 980 17.78 -11.05 2.71
C LEU A 980 17.23 -10.96 4.13
N ALA A 981 17.28 -9.77 4.74
CA ALA A 981 16.69 -9.57 6.07
C ALA A 981 15.18 -9.82 6.09
N LYS A 982 14.43 -9.41 5.06
CA LYS A 982 12.98 -9.64 4.94
C LYS A 982 12.64 -11.11 4.71
N GLN A 983 13.50 -11.83 3.98
CA GLN A 983 13.36 -13.26 3.75
C GLN A 983 13.52 -14.06 5.05
N TYR A 984 14.54 -13.75 5.85
CA TYR A 984 14.89 -14.56 7.02
C TYR A 984 14.30 -14.04 8.34
N CYS A 985 14.06 -12.74 8.45
CA CYS A 985 13.45 -12.06 9.60
C CYS A 985 12.16 -11.31 9.18
N PRO A 986 11.13 -11.99 8.63
CA PRO A 986 9.96 -11.34 8.04
C PRO A 986 9.11 -10.55 9.04
N ASN A 987 9.24 -10.84 10.34
CA ASN A 987 8.44 -10.25 11.41
C ASN A 987 9.09 -9.02 12.05
N ALA A 988 10.34 -8.69 11.68
CA ALA A 988 11.08 -7.58 12.25
C ALA A 988 10.84 -6.28 11.45
N VAL A 989 10.84 -5.13 12.13
CA VAL A 989 10.95 -3.84 11.45
C VAL A 989 12.38 -3.67 10.94
N LEU A 990 12.55 -3.55 9.62
CA LEU A 990 13.85 -3.42 8.98
C LEU A 990 14.23 -1.94 8.81
N ILE A 991 15.34 -1.55 9.44
CA ILE A 991 15.75 -0.15 9.59
C ILE A 991 17.01 0.15 8.76
N LEU A 992 16.95 1.22 7.94
CA LEU A 992 18.13 1.81 7.30
C LEU A 992 18.71 2.87 8.22
N ASN A 993 19.82 2.56 8.88
CA ASN A 993 20.42 3.37 9.93
C ASN A 993 21.65 4.14 9.44
N ASP A 994 21.80 5.43 9.77
CA ASP A 994 22.97 6.19 9.33
C ASP A 994 23.46 7.26 10.32
N TYR A 995 24.76 7.54 10.24
CA TYR A 995 25.51 8.38 11.18
C TYR A 995 25.33 9.86 10.89
N ASN A 996 24.89 10.62 11.90
CA ASN A 996 24.95 12.08 11.91
C ASN A 996 24.26 12.79 10.73
N VAL A 997 23.24 12.17 10.13
CA VAL A 997 22.44 12.73 9.03
C VAL A 997 21.90 14.14 9.34
N LEU A 998 21.59 14.42 10.62
CA LEU A 998 21.10 15.72 11.08
C LEU A 998 22.19 16.79 11.22
N SER A 999 23.46 16.44 11.13
CA SER A 999 24.59 17.39 11.14
C SER A 999 25.39 17.36 9.84
N TRP A 1000 25.36 16.28 9.08
CA TRP A 1000 26.19 16.04 7.91
C TRP A 1000 25.38 15.40 6.77
N ASN A 1001 25.45 15.99 5.56
CA ASN A 1001 25.02 15.39 4.30
C ASN A 1001 23.58 14.84 4.26
N THR A 1002 22.63 15.53 4.91
CA THR A 1002 21.21 15.15 4.94
C THR A 1002 20.62 14.82 3.56
N GLN A 1003 20.92 15.62 2.53
CA GLN A 1003 20.42 15.36 1.18
C GLN A 1003 21.05 14.12 0.53
N GLU A 1004 22.34 13.88 0.75
CA GLU A 1004 23.03 12.71 0.20
C GLU A 1004 22.50 11.41 0.82
N PHE A 1005 22.18 11.44 2.13
CA PHE A 1005 21.47 10.35 2.78
C PHE A 1005 20.08 10.12 2.14
N ILE A 1006 19.29 11.18 1.95
CA ILE A 1006 17.96 11.09 1.32
C ILE A 1006 18.06 10.49 -0.09
N ASP A 1007 19.00 10.96 -0.90
CA ASP A 1007 19.21 10.49 -2.28
C ASP A 1007 19.66 9.02 -2.32
N MET A 1008 20.48 8.60 -1.36
CA MET A 1008 20.94 7.22 -1.22
C MET A 1008 19.83 6.28 -0.70
N ALA A 1009 19.02 6.73 0.25
CA ALA A 1009 17.95 5.93 0.86
C ALA A 1009 16.75 5.73 -0.08
N ARG A 1010 16.44 6.73 -0.91
CA ARG A 1010 15.23 6.78 -1.74
C ARG A 1010 14.99 5.53 -2.58
N PRO A 1011 15.96 4.95 -3.33
CA PRO A 1011 15.72 3.74 -4.10
C PRO A 1011 15.30 2.53 -3.26
N ALA A 1012 15.85 2.38 -2.06
CA ALA A 1012 15.50 1.27 -1.16
C ALA A 1012 14.13 1.49 -0.49
N VAL A 1013 13.77 2.75 -0.22
CA VAL A 1013 12.42 3.12 0.24
C VAL A 1013 11.39 2.88 -0.86
N GLU A 1014 11.65 3.32 -2.09
CA GLU A 1014 10.76 3.15 -3.25
C GLU A 1014 10.60 1.68 -3.65
N ALA A 1015 11.62 0.84 -3.42
CA ALA A 1015 11.55 -0.60 -3.62
C ALA A 1015 10.71 -1.33 -2.54
N GLY A 1016 10.24 -0.65 -1.49
CA GLY A 1016 9.39 -1.24 -0.44
C GLY A 1016 10.09 -2.28 0.44
N VAL A 1017 11.43 -2.23 0.51
CA VAL A 1017 12.23 -3.18 1.30
C VAL A 1017 12.65 -2.62 2.66
N VAL A 1018 12.56 -1.30 2.86
CA VAL A 1018 12.87 -0.61 4.11
C VAL A 1018 11.58 -0.25 4.84
N ASP A 1019 11.47 -0.61 6.12
CA ASP A 1019 10.27 -0.33 6.93
C ASP A 1019 10.41 0.96 7.76
N ALA A 1020 11.65 1.36 8.10
CA ALA A 1020 11.92 2.57 8.88
C ALA A 1020 13.33 3.15 8.64
N ILE A 1021 13.52 4.40 9.04
CA ILE A 1021 14.80 5.12 8.98
C ILE A 1021 15.39 5.28 10.38
N GLY A 1022 16.66 4.92 10.55
CA GLY A 1022 17.42 5.11 11.79
C GLY A 1022 18.36 6.31 11.68
N LEU A 1023 18.31 7.22 12.64
CA LEU A 1023 19.16 8.42 12.70
C LEU A 1023 20.04 8.40 13.94
N GLN A 1024 21.36 8.21 13.75
CA GLN A 1024 22.31 8.39 14.83
C GLN A 1024 22.54 9.89 15.08
N ALA A 1025 22.27 10.32 16.30
CA ALA A 1025 22.21 11.70 16.75
C ALA A 1025 23.38 12.02 17.70
N HIS A 1026 24.62 11.76 17.25
CA HIS A 1026 25.83 12.12 17.98
C HIS A 1026 26.29 13.55 17.68
N GLY A 1027 26.91 14.22 18.66
CA GLY A 1027 27.61 15.49 18.39
C GLY A 1027 26.72 16.67 17.98
N LEU A 1028 25.45 16.66 18.37
CA LEU A 1028 24.47 17.67 17.97
C LEU A 1028 24.46 18.92 18.89
N GLU A 1029 25.30 18.99 19.93
CA GLU A 1029 25.20 19.93 21.05
C GLU A 1029 25.28 21.41 20.67
N ASP A 1030 25.99 21.69 19.58
CA ASP A 1030 26.23 23.05 19.06
C ASP A 1030 25.29 23.41 17.89
N TRP A 1031 24.43 22.50 17.46
CA TRP A 1031 23.47 22.74 16.38
C TRP A 1031 22.24 23.48 16.89
N SER A 1032 21.71 24.38 16.05
CA SER A 1032 20.46 25.06 16.38
C SER A 1032 19.28 24.08 16.27
N LEU A 1033 18.32 24.18 17.19
CA LEU A 1033 17.13 23.33 17.16
C LEU A 1033 16.36 23.46 15.84
N ASN A 1034 16.31 24.67 15.26
CA ASN A 1034 15.63 24.91 13.99
C ASN A 1034 16.31 24.16 12.83
N ASP A 1035 17.65 24.12 12.80
CA ASP A 1035 18.37 23.40 11.75
C ASP A 1035 18.19 21.88 11.88
N LEU A 1036 18.26 21.37 13.12
CA LEU A 1036 18.00 19.96 13.40
C LEU A 1036 16.57 19.56 13.03
N GLN A 1037 15.57 20.36 13.42
CA GLN A 1037 14.17 20.15 13.05
C GLN A 1037 13.97 20.19 11.54
N SER A 1038 14.58 21.16 10.84
CA SER A 1038 14.47 21.28 9.38
C SER A 1038 15.01 20.04 8.67
N LYS A 1039 16.17 19.54 9.11
CA LYS A 1039 16.78 18.33 8.55
C LYS A 1039 16.00 17.06 8.90
N LEU A 1040 15.46 16.97 10.12
CA LEU A 1040 14.60 15.87 10.52
C LEU A 1040 13.32 15.83 9.67
N ASN A 1041 12.70 16.99 9.42
CA ASN A 1041 11.56 17.11 8.50
C ASN A 1041 11.93 16.71 7.07
N ALA A 1042 13.14 17.07 6.60
CA ALA A 1042 13.61 16.69 5.26
C ALA A 1042 13.77 15.18 5.12
N VAL A 1043 14.30 14.50 6.14
CA VAL A 1043 14.37 13.03 6.17
C VAL A 1043 12.98 12.42 6.26
N ALA A 1044 12.09 12.98 7.08
CA ALA A 1044 10.71 12.53 7.22
C ALA A 1044 9.90 12.58 5.91
N ALA A 1045 10.31 13.40 4.95
CA ALA A 1045 9.73 13.43 3.61
C ALA A 1045 9.93 12.13 2.81
N LEU A 1046 10.80 11.21 3.26
CA LEU A 1046 10.88 9.84 2.72
C LEU A 1046 9.64 9.00 3.03
N GLY A 1047 8.77 9.43 3.95
CA GLY A 1047 7.48 8.80 4.20
C GLY A 1047 7.50 7.56 5.09
N LEU A 1048 8.65 7.23 5.70
CA LEU A 1048 8.79 6.11 6.64
C LEU A 1048 8.89 6.59 8.10
N PRO A 1049 8.51 5.75 9.08
CA PRO A 1049 8.80 5.97 10.49
C PRO A 1049 10.31 6.18 10.74
N ILE A 1050 10.64 7.01 11.72
CA ILE A 1050 12.00 7.37 12.11
C ILE A 1050 12.27 6.88 13.53
N TYR A 1051 13.37 6.17 13.72
CA TYR A 1051 13.97 5.93 15.02
C TYR A 1051 15.14 6.88 15.21
N ILE A 1052 15.16 7.62 16.32
CA ILE A 1052 16.42 8.21 16.79
C ILE A 1052 17.20 7.05 17.41
N SER A 1053 18.05 6.45 16.59
CA SER A 1053 18.58 5.11 16.81
C SER A 1053 19.76 5.09 17.78
N GLU A 1054 20.46 6.22 17.93
CA GLU A 1054 21.60 6.42 18.82
C GLU A 1054 21.64 7.89 19.28
N TYR A 1055 21.20 8.20 20.51
CA TYR A 1055 21.21 9.59 21.02
C TYR A 1055 22.08 9.75 22.28
N ASP A 1056 22.98 10.73 22.26
CA ASP A 1056 23.72 11.17 23.44
C ASP A 1056 24.00 12.67 23.44
N VAL A 1057 24.48 13.15 24.60
CA VAL A 1057 24.88 14.54 24.82
C VAL A 1057 26.25 14.57 25.49
N ASN A 1058 27.27 14.91 24.72
CA ASN A 1058 28.68 14.98 25.12
C ASN A 1058 29.04 16.33 25.76
N HIS A 1059 28.56 16.58 26.98
CA HIS A 1059 28.89 17.81 27.69
C HIS A 1059 29.30 17.58 29.15
N ALA A 1060 30.43 18.15 29.55
CA ALA A 1060 30.99 18.01 30.90
C ALA A 1060 30.23 18.83 31.96
N ASP A 1061 29.67 19.98 31.57
CA ASP A 1061 28.77 20.77 32.43
C ASP A 1061 27.38 20.14 32.46
N ASP A 1062 26.99 19.64 33.63
CA ASP A 1062 25.70 19.00 33.91
C ASP A 1062 24.49 19.91 33.62
N GLN A 1063 24.61 21.23 33.79
CA GLN A 1063 23.49 22.16 33.51
C GLN A 1063 23.33 22.38 32.01
N ARG A 1064 24.44 22.43 31.27
CA ARG A 1064 24.39 22.53 29.81
C ARG A 1064 23.91 21.21 29.19
N GLN A 1065 24.34 20.06 29.72
CA GLN A 1065 23.80 18.75 29.31
C GLN A 1065 22.28 18.69 29.52
N LEU A 1066 21.80 19.11 30.69
CA LEU A 1066 20.36 19.19 30.99
C LEU A 1066 19.62 20.07 29.96
N GLN A 1067 20.15 21.26 29.66
CA GLN A 1067 19.53 22.16 28.70
C GLN A 1067 19.43 21.54 27.31
N ILE A 1068 20.52 20.94 26.80
CA ILE A 1068 20.54 20.31 25.48
C ILE A 1068 19.57 19.14 25.42
N MET A 1069 19.55 18.31 26.47
CA MET A 1069 18.61 17.19 26.60
C MET A 1069 17.15 17.70 26.59
N GLN A 1070 16.84 18.76 27.34
CA GLN A 1070 15.52 19.40 27.32
C GLN A 1070 15.11 19.90 25.94
N GLU A 1071 16.06 20.45 25.19
CA GLU A 1071 15.82 21.04 23.88
C GLU A 1071 15.67 19.96 22.80
N GLN A 1072 16.65 19.08 22.65
CA GLN A 1072 16.70 18.10 21.57
C GLN A 1072 15.81 16.88 21.82
N PHE A 1073 15.78 16.31 23.03
CA PHE A 1073 14.92 15.17 23.31
C PHE A 1073 13.45 15.54 23.12
N THR A 1074 13.05 16.73 23.57
CA THR A 1074 11.69 17.27 23.36
C THR A 1074 11.39 17.50 21.88
N MET A 1075 12.36 17.97 21.09
CA MET A 1075 12.18 18.08 19.63
C MET A 1075 11.94 16.71 18.98
N PHE A 1076 12.77 15.72 19.32
CA PHE A 1076 12.66 14.38 18.76
C PHE A 1076 11.36 13.68 19.15
N ILE A 1077 11.02 13.63 20.44
CA ILE A 1077 9.82 12.92 20.91
C ILE A 1077 8.51 13.54 20.42
N ASN A 1078 8.50 14.84 20.09
CA ASN A 1078 7.30 15.51 19.58
C ASN A 1078 7.24 15.56 18.05
N HIS A 1079 8.23 15.01 17.34
CA HIS A 1079 8.19 14.94 15.89
C HIS A 1079 7.27 13.78 15.44
N PRO A 1080 6.26 14.00 14.55
CA PRO A 1080 5.28 12.98 14.15
C PRO A 1080 5.88 11.68 13.63
N SER A 1081 6.95 11.80 12.85
CA SER A 1081 7.61 10.64 12.26
C SER A 1081 8.52 9.90 13.22
N VAL A 1082 8.84 10.43 14.41
CA VAL A 1082 9.75 9.76 15.36
C VAL A 1082 8.95 8.80 16.22
N VAL A 1083 9.23 7.50 16.09
CA VAL A 1083 8.47 6.41 16.72
C VAL A 1083 9.23 5.69 17.85
N GLY A 1084 10.50 6.02 18.06
CA GLY A 1084 11.26 5.54 19.21
C GLY A 1084 12.61 6.22 19.32
N ILE A 1085 13.16 6.25 20.53
CA ILE A 1085 14.46 6.86 20.83
C ILE A 1085 15.30 5.86 21.62
N THR A 1086 16.48 5.49 21.11
CA THR A 1086 17.48 4.70 21.83
C THR A 1086 18.62 5.62 22.26
N LEU A 1087 18.88 5.74 23.56
CA LEU A 1087 20.05 6.46 24.04
C LEU A 1087 21.32 5.62 23.88
N TRP A 1088 22.42 6.25 23.48
CA TRP A 1088 23.71 5.59 23.30
C TRP A 1088 24.55 5.62 24.58
N GLY A 1089 24.02 4.96 25.62
CA GLY A 1089 24.67 4.74 26.90
C GLY A 1089 24.28 5.78 27.94
N TYR A 1090 23.77 5.30 29.08
CA TYR A 1090 23.37 6.15 30.20
C TYR A 1090 24.40 6.24 31.33
N VAL A 1091 25.49 5.47 31.31
CA VAL A 1091 26.51 5.49 32.37
C VAL A 1091 27.71 6.32 31.94
N HIS A 1092 28.03 7.35 32.70
CA HIS A 1092 29.10 8.28 32.39
C HIS A 1092 30.47 7.59 32.25
N GLY A 1093 31.11 7.81 31.11
CA GLY A 1093 32.42 7.26 30.77
C GLY A 1093 32.40 5.76 30.45
N GLN A 1094 31.26 5.20 30.03
CA GLN A 1094 31.14 3.80 29.60
C GLN A 1094 30.92 3.63 28.09
N THR A 1095 30.92 4.71 27.32
CA THR A 1095 30.88 4.67 25.85
C THR A 1095 32.08 5.40 25.27
N TRP A 1096 32.23 5.36 23.94
CA TRP A 1096 33.28 6.08 23.22
C TRP A 1096 33.11 7.61 23.26
N VAL A 1097 31.94 8.12 23.65
CA VAL A 1097 31.64 9.54 23.79
C VAL A 1097 32.00 10.01 25.22
N PRO A 1098 33.06 10.84 25.41
CA PRO A 1098 33.69 11.00 26.72
C PRO A 1098 32.82 11.53 27.86
N ASN A 1099 31.92 12.48 27.59
CA ASN A 1099 31.06 13.10 28.61
C ASN A 1099 29.57 12.69 28.47
N SER A 1100 29.30 11.66 27.66
CA SER A 1100 27.97 11.06 27.56
C SER A 1100 27.57 10.37 28.87
N GLY A 1101 26.35 9.85 28.94
CA GLY A 1101 25.80 9.21 30.12
C GLY A 1101 25.09 10.19 31.06
N LEU A 1102 23.97 9.72 31.61
CA LEU A 1102 23.05 10.46 32.45
C LEU A 1102 23.16 10.09 33.94
N ILE A 1103 23.84 9.00 34.25
CA ILE A 1103 24.17 8.59 35.63
C ILE A 1103 25.68 8.43 35.80
N ARG A 1104 26.17 8.60 37.03
CA ARG A 1104 27.55 8.29 37.39
C ARG A 1104 27.70 6.80 37.67
N SER A 1105 28.95 6.32 37.73
CA SER A 1105 29.25 4.90 37.99
C SER A 1105 28.74 4.37 39.33
N ASP A 1106 28.51 5.25 40.31
CA ASP A 1106 27.89 4.92 41.61
C ASP A 1106 26.35 4.89 41.58
N GLY A 1107 25.74 5.09 40.41
CA GLY A 1107 24.28 5.14 40.22
C GLY A 1107 23.65 6.52 40.48
N THR A 1108 24.43 7.52 40.89
CA THR A 1108 23.87 8.87 41.11
C THR A 1108 23.45 9.53 39.80
N HIS A 1109 22.22 10.06 39.78
CA HIS A 1109 21.71 10.81 38.64
C HIS A 1109 22.51 12.09 38.41
N ARG A 1110 22.77 12.38 37.13
CA ARG A 1110 23.05 13.75 36.67
C ARG A 1110 21.72 14.48 36.47
N PRO A 1111 21.69 15.82 36.48
CA PRO A 1111 20.44 16.59 36.37
C PRO A 1111 19.59 16.23 35.14
N ALA A 1112 20.21 15.93 34.00
CA ALA A 1112 19.53 15.49 32.79
C ALA A 1112 18.73 14.19 32.97
N MET A 1113 19.26 13.22 33.74
CA MET A 1113 18.54 11.97 34.05
C MET A 1113 17.28 12.25 34.88
N THR A 1114 17.44 13.05 35.93
CA THR A 1114 16.33 13.40 36.82
C THR A 1114 15.23 14.13 36.06
N TRP A 1115 15.60 15.04 35.15
CA TRP A 1115 14.63 15.68 34.26
C TRP A 1115 13.97 14.67 33.33
N LEU A 1116 14.74 13.80 32.66
CA LEU A 1116 14.22 12.85 31.68
C LEU A 1116 13.23 11.87 32.31
N MET A 1117 13.54 11.32 33.48
CA MET A 1117 12.62 10.41 34.18
C MET A 1117 11.32 11.12 34.57
N ASN A 1118 11.42 12.36 35.10
CA ASN A 1118 10.21 13.16 35.38
C ASN A 1118 9.41 13.48 34.12
N TYR A 1119 10.09 13.76 33.00
CA TYR A 1119 9.46 14.07 31.71
C TYR A 1119 8.73 12.85 31.13
N LEU A 1120 9.30 11.66 31.29
CA LEU A 1120 8.70 10.39 30.86
C LEU A 1120 7.70 9.81 31.88
N GLY A 1121 7.57 10.41 33.07
CA GLY A 1121 6.69 9.93 34.13
C GLY A 1121 7.17 8.61 34.79
N ARG A 1122 8.48 8.38 34.84
CA ARG A 1122 9.14 7.19 35.41
C ARG A 1122 9.72 7.43 36.80
#